data_AF-A0A7X7F9B8-F1
#
_entry.id   AF-A0A7X7F9B8-F1
#
_cell.length_a   1.000
_cell.length_b   1.000
_cell.length_c   1.000
_cell.angle_alpha   90.00
_cell.angle_beta   90.00
_cell.angle_gamma   90.00
#
_symmetry.space_group_name_H-M   'P 1'
#
loop_
_entity.id
_entity.type
_entity.pdbx_description
1 polymer ?
#
loop_
_entity_poly.entity_id
_entity_poly.type
_entity_poly.pdbx_seq_one_letter_code
_entity_poly.pdbx_strand_id
1 'polypeptide(L)'
;MMNMKVSQFVLRATAVAALVFAACVCAAVPAARLPAILGPRAVLQAGKPVNVWGFDARPGTTLSVELSDAGTGAAISATTAVANAQGRFEAGLPAMGHSRRPMTLTVSSPGADSVVVHDVLVGEVWVCSGQSNMAWPLNASEGGPDIAAAATNGLIRLLDVHAVPRLFPTNDFQAEWVASTPRAAGAFSAIGYRFGAELHERLPDHPPIGLVNASWGGMPARAFVSLDALAEGGFTNHVALWSASLATTNTSPQAWAAYEAQLAAHKASVHFEDRNPPASEAPEFAAPKLDVSDWRPCTVPNALETILDDPRFNGVAWFRKDVAIPAEWNGKALVLELGVIDDFDMTYFNGRRVGGTDRQTPRYWTVRRQYAIPADQVKAGKAVIAVRVMDDFLGGGFNGSTLVLRLADDPGASSIDLAGDWLCKVDYRIEETLAPAKPGEVSPDTPGALYNAFIAPIEKFRIAGVLWYQGERDAGAAEEYRSMFKTLIRDWRAKWRDPALPFLWCQLANFGGRSGRPTDTGWANLRDAQSAALELPATAQAVLVDVGDPGDIHPKDKRTPAHRLCRAALNIAYGRKDVVWSGPTLERITAKNGTLVLEFGNAAGGLVAKGGRLAGFAIAGEDGRYVWADGRIDGNRVILSNPEIPCPSKVRYAWDDDPEVSLFNGEG
;
A
#
# COMPACT_ATOMS: atom_id res chain seq x y z
N MET A 1 -45.02 -30.00 -87.32
CA MET A 1 -46.10 -29.30 -86.58
C MET A 1 -45.57 -28.94 -85.20
N MET A 2 -45.71 -27.65 -84.85
CA MET A 2 -45.64 -27.01 -83.53
C MET A 2 -44.41 -27.29 -82.64
N ASN A 3 -43.46 -26.36 -82.55
CA ASN A 3 -43.48 -25.05 -81.86
C ASN A 3 -43.32 -25.10 -80.34
N MET A 4 -42.19 -24.51 -79.91
CA MET A 4 -42.06 -23.56 -78.81
C MET A 4 -42.57 -24.00 -77.44
N LYS A 5 -41.64 -24.11 -76.48
CA LYS A 5 -41.42 -23.02 -75.51
C LYS A 5 -40.18 -23.27 -74.63
N VAL A 6 -39.26 -22.30 -74.69
CA VAL A 6 -38.54 -21.71 -73.53
C VAL A 6 -37.45 -22.63 -72.95
N SER A 7 -36.16 -22.55 -73.35
CA SER A 7 -35.38 -21.34 -73.70
C SER A 7 -35.53 -20.23 -72.64
N GLN A 8 -35.13 -20.50 -71.39
CA GLN A 8 -34.70 -19.45 -70.44
C GLN A 8 -33.92 -19.95 -69.20
N PHE A 9 -33.70 -21.26 -69.02
CA PHE A 9 -33.07 -21.78 -67.80
C PHE A 9 -31.55 -22.02 -67.86
N VAL A 10 -30.91 -21.91 -69.02
CA VAL A 10 -29.49 -22.28 -69.19
C VAL A 10 -28.54 -21.08 -69.33
N LEU A 11 -29.05 -19.85 -69.46
CA LEU A 11 -28.22 -18.62 -69.57
C LEU A 11 -28.20 -17.73 -68.32
N ARG A 12 -28.75 -18.18 -67.19
CA ARG A 12 -28.62 -17.49 -65.89
C ARG A 12 -27.81 -18.25 -64.83
N ALA A 13 -27.35 -19.47 -65.14
CA ALA A 13 -26.56 -20.27 -64.20
C ALA A 13 -25.03 -20.06 -64.33
N THR A 14 -24.55 -19.54 -65.46
CA THR A 14 -23.11 -19.30 -65.71
C THR A 14 -22.65 -17.86 -65.45
N ALA A 15 -23.57 -16.91 -65.27
CA ALA A 15 -23.22 -15.53 -64.88
C ALA A 15 -23.22 -15.31 -63.35
N VAL A 16 -23.82 -16.21 -62.57
CA VAL A 16 -23.84 -16.12 -61.09
C VAL A 16 -22.70 -16.93 -60.47
N ALA A 17 -22.22 -17.99 -61.13
CA ALA A 17 -21.06 -18.77 -60.66
C ALA A 17 -19.70 -18.07 -60.91
N ALA A 18 -19.62 -17.10 -61.82
CA ALA A 18 -18.41 -16.32 -62.08
C ALA A 18 -18.31 -15.02 -61.24
N LEU A 19 -19.37 -14.63 -60.53
CA LEU A 19 -19.38 -13.45 -59.65
C LEU A 19 -19.24 -13.80 -58.16
N VAL A 20 -19.17 -15.08 -57.81
CA VAL A 20 -18.95 -15.55 -56.42
C VAL A 20 -17.47 -15.89 -56.14
N PHE A 21 -16.59 -15.86 -57.14
CA PHE A 21 -15.19 -16.28 -56.99
C PHE A 21 -14.14 -15.15 -56.92
N ALA A 22 -14.56 -13.87 -56.79
CA ALA A 22 -13.60 -12.76 -56.68
C ALA A 22 -14.02 -11.64 -55.71
N ALA A 23 -14.94 -11.91 -54.78
CA ALA A 23 -14.97 -11.14 -53.54
C ALA A 23 -13.89 -11.69 -52.60
N CYS A 24 -12.62 -11.53 -52.99
CA CYS A 24 -11.56 -11.37 -52.00
C CYS A 24 -11.94 -10.12 -51.23
N VAL A 25 -12.73 -10.30 -50.17
CA VAL A 25 -12.85 -9.31 -49.12
C VAL A 25 -11.42 -9.13 -48.65
N CYS A 26 -10.75 -8.08 -49.14
CA CYS A 26 -9.55 -7.56 -48.53
C CYS A 26 -10.00 -7.12 -47.15
N ALA A 27 -9.98 -8.06 -46.19
CA ALA A 27 -10.13 -7.73 -44.79
C ALA A 27 -9.04 -6.69 -44.52
N ALA A 28 -9.45 -5.48 -44.12
CA ALA A 28 -8.52 -4.43 -43.77
C ALA A 28 -7.53 -5.00 -42.75
N VAL A 29 -6.23 -4.90 -43.05
CA VAL A 29 -5.20 -5.39 -42.13
C VAL A 29 -5.23 -4.43 -40.93
N PRO A 30 -5.57 -4.90 -39.72
CA PRO A 30 -5.63 -4.03 -38.57
C PRO A 30 -4.25 -3.42 -38.32
N ALA A 31 -4.23 -2.16 -37.90
CA ALA A 31 -3.01 -1.55 -37.39
C ALA A 31 -2.48 -2.39 -36.22
N ALA A 32 -1.15 -2.42 -36.06
CA ALA A 32 -0.55 -2.93 -34.85
C ALA A 32 -1.12 -2.17 -33.63
N ARG A 33 -1.03 -2.76 -32.44
CA ARG A 33 -1.41 -2.06 -31.20
C ARG A 33 -0.24 -2.09 -30.23
N LEU A 34 0.01 -0.95 -29.59
CA LEU A 34 1.02 -0.80 -28.56
C LEU A 34 0.36 -0.93 -27.18
N PRO A 35 1.10 -1.39 -26.15
CA PRO A 35 0.62 -1.40 -24.77
C PRO A 35 0.47 0.03 -24.23
N ALA A 36 -0.38 0.18 -23.22
CA ALA A 36 -0.69 1.47 -22.59
C ALA A 36 0.56 2.22 -22.08
N ILE A 37 1.58 1.48 -21.61
CA ILE A 37 2.85 2.06 -21.14
C ILE A 37 3.64 2.78 -22.25
N LEU A 38 3.42 2.42 -23.53
CA LEU A 38 3.97 3.08 -24.72
C LEU A 38 2.97 4.04 -25.37
N GLY A 39 1.92 4.43 -24.64
CA GLY A 39 0.86 5.33 -25.12
C GLY A 39 1.27 6.81 -25.23
N PRO A 40 0.34 7.68 -25.64
CA PRO A 40 0.60 9.12 -25.78
C PRO A 40 1.11 9.72 -24.47
N ARG A 41 2.01 10.70 -24.54
CA ARG A 41 2.62 11.36 -23.36
C ARG A 41 3.59 10.50 -22.53
N ALA A 42 3.97 9.33 -23.02
CA ALA A 42 4.95 8.47 -22.35
C ALA A 42 6.30 9.17 -22.17
N VAL A 43 6.99 8.82 -21.08
CA VAL A 43 8.41 9.14 -20.88
C VAL A 43 9.20 7.85 -21.08
N LEU A 44 10.07 7.83 -22.09
CA LEU A 44 10.98 6.73 -22.35
C LEU A 44 12.25 6.90 -21.50
N GLN A 45 12.79 5.80 -20.98
CA GLN A 45 14.00 5.85 -20.14
C GLN A 45 15.23 6.28 -20.94
N ALA A 46 15.90 7.33 -20.46
CA ALA A 46 17.17 7.81 -20.97
C ALA A 46 18.33 6.88 -20.58
N GLY A 47 19.40 6.90 -21.37
CA GLY A 47 20.64 6.16 -21.11
C GLY A 47 20.55 4.63 -21.26
N LYS A 48 19.36 4.09 -21.57
CA LYS A 48 19.14 2.66 -21.83
C LYS A 48 18.50 2.48 -23.22
N PRO A 49 18.75 1.37 -23.94
CA PRO A 49 18.05 1.07 -25.19
C PRO A 49 16.54 1.02 -24.97
N VAL A 50 15.77 1.71 -25.82
CA VAL A 50 14.31 1.73 -25.70
C VAL A 50 13.74 0.50 -26.37
N ASN A 51 12.90 -0.24 -25.64
CA ASN A 51 12.16 -1.37 -26.19
C ASN A 51 10.77 -0.92 -26.62
N VAL A 52 10.43 -1.13 -27.89
CA VAL A 52 9.10 -0.90 -28.44
C VAL A 52 8.52 -2.25 -28.83
N TRP A 53 7.38 -2.62 -28.25
CA TRP A 53 6.71 -3.87 -28.56
C TRP A 53 5.23 -3.66 -28.75
N GLY A 54 4.59 -4.60 -29.43
CA GLY A 54 3.16 -4.57 -29.65
C GLY A 54 2.62 -5.91 -30.10
N PHE A 55 1.34 -5.90 -30.39
CA PHE A 55 0.52 -7.07 -30.72
C PHE A 55 -0.41 -6.72 -31.89
N ASP A 56 -1.17 -7.72 -32.33
CA ASP A 56 -2.20 -7.59 -33.37
C ASP A 56 -1.64 -7.24 -34.78
N ALA A 57 -0.32 -7.30 -34.97
CA ALA A 57 0.32 -7.14 -36.27
C ALA A 57 0.12 -8.39 -37.15
N ARG A 58 0.10 -8.22 -38.47
CA ARG A 58 0.02 -9.37 -39.38
C ARG A 58 1.26 -10.26 -39.24
N PRO A 59 1.12 -11.57 -38.93
CA PRO A 59 2.27 -12.47 -38.79
C PRO A 59 3.21 -12.47 -39.99
N GLY A 60 4.51 -12.51 -39.73
CA GLY A 60 5.58 -12.52 -40.74
C GLY A 60 5.83 -11.18 -41.43
N THR A 61 5.06 -10.12 -41.12
CA THR A 61 5.31 -8.80 -41.69
C THR A 61 6.47 -8.10 -40.99
N THR A 62 7.24 -7.33 -41.77
CA THR A 62 8.25 -6.41 -41.23
C THR A 62 7.59 -5.08 -40.92
N LEU A 63 7.69 -4.65 -39.67
CA LEU A 63 7.25 -3.35 -39.18
C LEU A 63 8.44 -2.38 -39.14
N SER A 64 8.20 -1.12 -39.49
CA SER A 64 9.11 -0.01 -39.20
C SER A 64 8.70 0.64 -37.88
N VAL A 65 9.67 0.92 -37.02
CA VAL A 65 9.49 1.63 -35.76
C VAL A 65 10.40 2.85 -35.78
N GLU A 66 9.83 4.04 -35.75
CA GLU A 66 10.55 5.31 -35.84
C GLU A 66 10.15 6.25 -34.71
N LEU A 67 11.14 6.91 -34.13
CA LEU A 67 10.97 8.07 -33.26
C LEU A 67 11.45 9.30 -34.02
N SER A 68 10.60 10.30 -34.15
CA SER A 68 10.89 11.56 -34.87
C SER A 68 10.62 12.79 -34.01
N ASP A 69 11.28 13.88 -34.32
CA ASP A 69 11.04 15.17 -33.67
C ASP A 69 9.63 15.68 -34.04
N ALA A 70 8.79 16.01 -33.04
CA ALA A 70 7.39 16.33 -33.30
C ALA A 70 7.19 17.68 -34.03
N GLY A 71 8.17 18.59 -33.98
CA GLY A 71 8.08 19.90 -34.63
C GLY A 71 8.56 19.88 -36.08
N THR A 72 9.66 19.17 -36.35
CA THR A 72 10.32 19.15 -37.66
C THR A 72 10.00 17.91 -38.49
N GLY A 73 9.53 16.82 -37.85
CA GLY A 73 9.35 15.52 -38.47
C GLY A 73 10.66 14.79 -38.79
N ALA A 74 11.81 15.34 -38.37
CA ALA A 74 13.11 14.70 -38.60
C ALA A 74 13.23 13.40 -37.78
N ALA A 75 13.60 12.30 -38.44
CA ALA A 75 13.85 11.03 -37.78
C ALA A 75 15.02 11.17 -36.78
N ILE A 76 14.76 10.78 -35.53
CA ILE A 76 15.74 10.74 -34.44
C ILE A 76 16.37 9.35 -34.36
N SER A 77 15.53 8.32 -34.43
CA SER A 77 15.94 6.93 -34.39
C SER A 77 14.92 6.06 -35.10
N ALA A 78 15.37 5.05 -35.83
CA ALA A 78 14.50 4.09 -36.48
C ALA A 78 15.08 2.68 -36.43
N THR A 79 14.21 1.68 -36.46
CA THR A 79 14.56 0.26 -36.51
C THR A 79 13.42 -0.54 -37.16
N THR A 80 13.63 -1.83 -37.38
CA THR A 80 12.59 -2.73 -37.89
C THR A 80 12.45 -3.95 -36.99
N ALA A 81 11.26 -4.56 -37.03
CA ALA A 81 10.97 -5.82 -36.35
C ALA A 81 10.05 -6.69 -37.19
N VAL A 82 10.15 -8.00 -37.03
CA VAL A 82 9.26 -8.95 -37.71
C VAL A 82 8.20 -9.46 -36.73
N ALA A 83 6.93 -9.36 -37.09
CA ALA A 83 5.84 -9.94 -36.31
C ALA A 83 5.94 -11.47 -36.31
N ASN A 84 5.87 -12.08 -35.13
CA ASN A 84 5.87 -13.53 -34.98
C ASN A 84 4.52 -14.16 -35.38
N ALA A 85 4.41 -15.49 -35.24
CA ALA A 85 3.20 -16.24 -35.59
C ALA A 85 1.93 -15.80 -34.83
N GLN A 86 2.09 -15.16 -33.67
CA GLN A 86 0.99 -14.61 -32.86
C GLN A 86 0.78 -13.10 -33.08
N GLY A 87 1.40 -12.51 -34.11
CA GLY A 87 1.27 -11.09 -34.41
C GLY A 87 1.96 -10.16 -33.40
N ARG A 88 2.86 -10.68 -32.57
CA ARG A 88 3.67 -9.88 -31.64
C ARG A 88 4.98 -9.47 -32.28
N PHE A 89 5.42 -8.25 -32.03
CA PHE A 89 6.73 -7.75 -32.46
C PHE A 89 7.44 -7.06 -31.31
N GLU A 90 8.76 -6.98 -31.41
CA GLU A 90 9.63 -6.29 -30.44
C GLU A 90 10.81 -5.68 -31.19
N ALA A 91 11.08 -4.40 -30.93
CA ALA A 91 11.98 -3.55 -31.68
C ALA A 91 12.82 -2.73 -30.70
N GLY A 92 14.15 -2.81 -30.81
CA GLY A 92 15.07 -2.04 -29.98
C GLY A 92 15.53 -0.77 -30.68
N LEU A 93 15.27 0.39 -30.07
CA LEU A 93 15.91 1.65 -30.45
C LEU A 93 17.18 1.84 -29.59
N PRO A 94 18.27 2.41 -30.14
CA PRO A 94 19.46 2.76 -29.39
C PRO A 94 19.17 3.64 -28.17
N ALA A 95 20.09 3.64 -27.20
CA ALA A 95 20.01 4.50 -26.04
C ALA A 95 20.06 5.99 -26.44
N MET A 96 19.24 6.81 -25.80
CA MET A 96 19.14 8.24 -26.05
C MET A 96 19.40 9.02 -24.76
N GLY A 97 19.93 10.25 -24.88
CA GLY A 97 20.03 11.18 -23.76
C GLY A 97 18.68 11.79 -23.38
N HIS A 98 18.64 12.55 -22.28
CA HIS A 98 17.45 13.30 -21.89
C HIS A 98 17.00 14.24 -23.01
N SER A 99 15.68 14.31 -23.24
CA SER A 99 15.08 15.24 -24.17
C SER A 99 13.76 15.77 -23.64
N ARG A 100 13.70 17.09 -23.48
CA ARG A 100 12.50 17.85 -23.14
C ARG A 100 11.65 18.21 -24.36
N ARG A 101 12.15 17.91 -25.57
CA ARG A 101 11.42 18.14 -26.83
C ARG A 101 10.45 16.98 -27.07
N PRO A 102 9.15 17.27 -27.34
CA PRO A 102 8.19 16.24 -27.72
C PRO A 102 8.61 15.51 -29.00
N MET A 103 8.44 14.20 -28.98
CA MET A 103 8.71 13.30 -30.10
C MET A 103 7.42 12.57 -30.51
N THR A 104 7.44 12.02 -31.72
CA THR A 104 6.40 11.14 -32.24
C THR A 104 6.97 9.75 -32.46
N LEU A 105 6.38 8.73 -31.83
CA LEU A 105 6.68 7.33 -32.08
C LEU A 105 5.69 6.80 -33.12
N THR A 106 6.21 6.31 -34.24
CA THR A 106 5.42 5.76 -35.35
C THR A 106 5.76 4.29 -35.56
N VAL A 107 4.73 3.44 -35.60
CA VAL A 107 4.86 2.04 -36.03
C VAL A 107 4.04 1.83 -37.30
N SER A 108 4.72 1.44 -38.37
CA SER A 108 4.11 1.26 -39.70
C SER A 108 4.33 -0.16 -40.20
N SER A 109 3.34 -0.72 -40.89
CA SER A 109 3.48 -2.01 -41.59
C SER A 109 2.85 -1.94 -42.98
N PRO A 110 3.38 -2.65 -43.99
CA PRO A 110 2.83 -2.61 -45.35
C PRO A 110 1.37 -3.07 -45.39
N GLY A 111 0.48 -2.19 -45.89
CA GLY A 111 -0.94 -2.50 -46.10
C GLY A 111 -1.83 -2.37 -44.86
N ALA A 112 -1.32 -1.82 -43.76
CA ALA A 112 -2.11 -1.44 -42.57
C ALA A 112 -1.91 0.04 -42.23
N ASP A 113 -2.83 0.61 -41.46
CA ASP A 113 -2.66 1.96 -40.92
C ASP A 113 -1.49 2.01 -39.93
N SER A 114 -0.82 3.17 -39.87
CA SER A 114 0.28 3.38 -38.93
C SER A 114 -0.25 3.74 -37.55
N VAL A 115 0.39 3.20 -36.52
CA VAL A 115 0.20 3.63 -35.13
C VAL A 115 1.07 4.85 -34.90
N VAL A 116 0.47 5.95 -34.43
CA VAL A 116 1.19 7.19 -34.17
C VAL A 116 0.95 7.61 -32.72
N VAL A 117 2.02 7.74 -31.96
CA VAL A 117 2.00 8.12 -30.55
C VAL A 117 2.70 9.46 -30.39
N HIS A 118 1.95 10.47 -29.95
CA HIS A 118 2.42 11.85 -29.82
C HIS A 118 2.84 12.20 -28.39
N ASP A 119 3.59 13.31 -28.27
CA ASP A 119 4.05 13.89 -27.01
C ASP A 119 4.96 12.95 -26.19
N VAL A 120 5.78 12.15 -26.87
CA VAL A 120 6.73 11.26 -26.21
C VAL A 120 7.96 12.05 -25.76
N LEU A 121 8.40 11.86 -24.51
CA LEU A 121 9.61 12.46 -23.96
C LEU A 121 10.67 11.38 -23.66
N VAL A 122 11.93 11.80 -23.46
CA VAL A 122 13.00 10.91 -23.02
C VAL A 122 13.58 11.45 -21.71
N GLY A 123 13.51 10.65 -20.64
CA GLY A 123 13.73 11.11 -19.26
C GLY A 123 14.00 9.96 -18.29
N GLU A 124 13.76 10.18 -17.01
CA GLU A 124 13.90 9.17 -15.96
C GLU A 124 12.55 8.54 -15.63
N VAL A 125 12.47 7.21 -15.58
CA VAL A 125 11.22 6.48 -15.32
C VAL A 125 11.35 5.68 -14.04
N TRP A 126 10.46 5.92 -13.08
CA TRP A 126 10.42 5.21 -11.80
C TRP A 126 9.09 4.50 -11.59
N VAL A 127 9.15 3.26 -11.10
CA VAL A 127 7.96 2.48 -10.71
C VAL A 127 7.75 2.62 -9.22
N CYS A 128 6.57 3.08 -8.82
CA CYS A 128 6.12 3.19 -7.42
C CYS A 128 5.19 2.02 -7.13
N SER A 129 5.55 1.13 -6.22
CA SER A 129 4.76 -0.07 -5.90
C SER A 129 4.75 -0.37 -4.39
N GLY A 130 3.96 -1.37 -4.01
CA GLY A 130 3.67 -1.73 -2.63
C GLY A 130 2.20 -1.55 -2.30
N GLN A 131 1.90 -1.14 -1.07
CA GLN A 131 0.54 -1.09 -0.55
C GLN A 131 0.02 0.33 -0.27
N SER A 132 -0.90 0.46 0.70
CA SER A 132 -1.70 1.66 0.97
C SER A 132 -0.85 2.91 1.21
N ASN A 133 0.30 2.79 1.87
CA ASN A 133 1.20 3.93 2.09
C ASN A 133 1.85 4.44 0.78
N MET A 134 2.17 3.55 -0.19
CA MET A 134 2.59 3.96 -1.53
C MET A 134 1.41 4.51 -2.34
N ALA A 135 0.23 3.89 -2.24
CA ALA A 135 -0.98 4.30 -2.96
C ALA A 135 -1.59 5.61 -2.43
N TRP A 136 -1.14 6.11 -1.28
CA TRP A 136 -1.77 7.22 -0.57
C TRP A 136 -1.83 8.48 -1.44
N PRO A 137 -3.02 9.05 -1.71
CA PRO A 137 -3.15 10.20 -2.61
C PRO A 137 -2.45 11.44 -2.06
N LEU A 138 -1.84 12.24 -2.96
CA LEU A 138 -1.19 13.50 -2.60
C LEU A 138 -2.14 14.43 -1.85
N ASN A 139 -3.37 14.62 -2.32
CA ASN A 139 -4.37 15.49 -1.67
C ASN A 139 -4.73 15.06 -0.24
N ALA A 140 -4.51 13.79 0.12
CA ALA A 140 -4.77 13.26 1.45
C ALA A 140 -3.54 13.30 2.38
N SER A 141 -2.39 13.77 1.89
CA SER A 141 -1.15 13.91 2.67
C SER A 141 -1.01 15.30 3.30
N GLU A 142 -0.18 15.41 4.34
CA GLU A 142 0.14 16.69 4.97
C GLU A 142 0.76 17.67 3.96
N GLY A 143 0.19 18.88 3.85
CA GLY A 143 0.60 19.89 2.87
C GLY A 143 0.40 19.48 1.40
N GLY A 144 -0.29 18.36 1.16
CA GLY A 144 -0.53 17.80 -0.15
C GLY A 144 -1.42 18.64 -1.08
N PRO A 145 -2.55 19.18 -0.62
CA PRO A 145 -3.41 20.04 -1.44
C PRO A 145 -2.70 21.25 -2.04
N ASP A 146 -1.80 21.89 -1.30
CA ASP A 146 -1.05 23.06 -1.80
C ASP A 146 -0.04 22.66 -2.90
N ILE A 147 0.63 21.51 -2.72
CA ILE A 147 1.56 20.97 -3.72
C ILE A 147 0.80 20.54 -4.97
N ALA A 148 -0.35 19.89 -4.79
CA ALA A 148 -1.23 19.56 -5.90
C ALA A 148 -1.68 20.84 -6.62
N ALA A 149 -2.12 21.88 -5.91
CA ALA A 149 -2.51 23.15 -6.54
C ALA A 149 -1.37 23.79 -7.38
N ALA A 150 -0.12 23.64 -6.96
CA ALA A 150 1.06 24.13 -7.68
C ALA A 150 1.55 23.22 -8.83
N ALA A 151 1.07 21.97 -8.90
CA ALA A 151 1.53 20.93 -9.82
C ALA A 151 1.17 21.22 -11.28
N THR A 152 2.01 22.00 -11.96
CA THR A 152 1.81 22.43 -13.36
C THR A 152 2.96 22.07 -14.30
N ASN A 153 3.96 21.33 -13.81
CA ASN A 153 5.15 20.97 -14.58
C ASN A 153 4.85 19.81 -15.55
N GLY A 154 4.63 20.15 -16.83
CA GLY A 154 4.39 19.18 -17.90
C GLY A 154 5.57 18.25 -18.24
N LEU A 155 6.75 18.41 -17.62
CA LEU A 155 7.85 17.46 -17.74
C LEU A 155 7.73 16.28 -16.77
N ILE A 156 6.84 16.37 -15.79
CA ILE A 156 6.47 15.26 -14.92
C ILE A 156 5.24 14.59 -15.52
N ARG A 157 5.35 13.31 -15.87
CA ARG A 157 4.27 12.50 -16.43
C ARG A 157 3.92 11.38 -15.46
N LEU A 158 2.62 11.17 -15.27
CA LEU A 158 2.07 10.24 -14.30
C LEU A 158 1.29 9.17 -15.06
N LEU A 159 1.49 7.90 -14.70
CA LEU A 159 0.67 6.80 -15.16
C LEU A 159 0.23 6.01 -13.93
N ASP A 160 -1.08 5.97 -13.69
CA ASP A 160 -1.67 5.21 -12.60
C ASP A 160 -2.25 3.91 -13.16
N VAL A 161 -1.76 2.77 -12.68
CA VAL A 161 -2.18 1.46 -13.17
C VAL A 161 -3.45 1.06 -12.43
N HIS A 162 -4.52 0.83 -13.20
CA HIS A 162 -5.75 0.24 -12.70
C HIS A 162 -5.97 -1.09 -13.41
N ALA A 163 -5.65 -2.19 -12.74
CA ALA A 163 -5.81 -3.53 -13.26
C ALA A 163 -6.56 -4.41 -12.26
N VAL A 164 -7.32 -5.38 -12.77
CA VAL A 164 -7.95 -6.40 -11.93
C VAL A 164 -6.93 -7.54 -11.73
N PRO A 165 -6.82 -8.14 -10.52
CA PRO A 165 -5.88 -9.25 -10.26
C PRO A 165 -6.03 -10.41 -11.25
N ARG A 166 -4.92 -11.12 -11.51
CA ARG A 166 -4.86 -12.19 -12.53
C ARG A 166 -4.00 -13.36 -12.08
N LEU A 167 -4.48 -14.59 -12.27
CA LEU A 167 -3.65 -15.78 -12.01
C LEU A 167 -2.49 -15.96 -13.00
N PHE A 168 -2.62 -15.38 -14.19
CA PHE A 168 -1.62 -15.47 -15.26
C PHE A 168 -1.23 -14.07 -15.73
N PRO A 169 0.04 -13.85 -16.13
CA PRO A 169 0.51 -12.57 -16.65
C PRO A 169 -0.37 -12.01 -17.76
N THR A 170 -0.71 -10.73 -17.69
CA THR A 170 -1.32 -10.00 -18.82
C THR A 170 -0.24 -9.33 -19.66
N ASN A 171 -0.56 -9.04 -20.92
CA ASN A 171 0.35 -8.34 -21.83
C ASN A 171 0.17 -6.81 -21.79
N ASP A 172 -0.89 -6.33 -21.16
CA ASP A 172 -1.31 -4.92 -21.15
C ASP A 172 -2.28 -4.64 -19.99
N PHE A 173 -2.54 -3.36 -19.73
CA PHE A 173 -3.53 -2.86 -18.78
C PHE A 173 -4.23 -1.61 -19.31
N GLN A 174 -5.28 -1.16 -18.62
CA GLN A 174 -5.93 0.11 -18.91
C GLN A 174 -5.28 1.21 -18.07
N ALA A 175 -4.49 2.06 -18.72
CA ALA A 175 -3.91 3.25 -18.12
C ALA A 175 -3.57 4.26 -19.21
N GLU A 176 -3.38 5.52 -18.83
CA GLU A 176 -2.93 6.58 -19.73
C GLU A 176 -1.88 7.43 -19.03
N TRP A 177 -0.84 7.81 -19.78
CA TRP A 177 0.09 8.82 -19.29
C TRP A 177 -0.57 10.21 -19.33
N VAL A 178 -0.52 10.90 -18.20
CA VAL A 178 -1.02 12.26 -18.07
C VAL A 178 0.10 13.21 -17.66
N ALA A 179 0.04 14.46 -18.14
CA ALA A 179 0.91 15.50 -17.63
C ALA A 179 0.54 15.82 -16.17
N SER A 180 1.53 16.23 -15.38
CA SER A 180 1.28 16.77 -14.05
C SER A 180 0.40 18.01 -14.17
N THR A 181 -0.79 17.90 -13.59
CA THR A 181 -1.79 18.95 -13.40
C THR A 181 -2.27 18.88 -11.95
N PRO A 182 -2.92 19.92 -11.42
CA PRO A 182 -3.39 19.87 -10.04
C PRO A 182 -4.30 18.69 -9.73
N ARG A 183 -5.19 18.35 -10.67
CA ARG A 183 -6.07 17.18 -10.54
C ARG A 183 -5.29 15.87 -10.58
N ALA A 184 -4.41 15.70 -11.57
CA ALA A 184 -3.67 14.45 -11.75
C ALA A 184 -2.68 14.20 -10.59
N ALA A 185 -1.89 15.21 -10.23
CA ALA A 185 -0.95 15.12 -9.12
C ALA A 185 -1.67 14.88 -7.79
N GLY A 186 -2.78 15.59 -7.54
CA GLY A 186 -3.57 15.44 -6.31
C GLY A 186 -4.13 14.04 -6.07
N ALA A 187 -4.47 13.32 -7.15
CA ALA A 187 -4.98 11.95 -7.08
C ALA A 187 -3.88 10.87 -7.06
N PHE A 188 -2.66 11.20 -7.50
CA PHE A 188 -1.55 10.27 -7.60
C PHE A 188 -0.88 9.99 -6.24
N SER A 189 -0.03 8.95 -6.19
CA SER A 189 0.82 8.64 -5.04
C SER A 189 1.55 9.87 -4.51
N ALA A 190 1.32 10.21 -3.24
CA ALA A 190 1.97 11.33 -2.56
C ALA A 190 3.49 11.16 -2.53
N ILE A 191 3.96 9.95 -2.22
CA ILE A 191 5.40 9.63 -2.14
C ILE A 191 6.00 9.68 -3.53
N GLY A 192 5.38 8.99 -4.50
CA GLY A 192 5.86 8.96 -5.88
C GLY A 192 5.93 10.36 -6.49
N TYR A 193 4.88 11.17 -6.34
CA TYR A 193 4.85 12.53 -6.89
C TYR A 193 5.95 13.42 -6.29
N ARG A 194 6.06 13.46 -4.95
CA ARG A 194 7.07 14.28 -4.26
C ARG A 194 8.49 13.84 -4.61
N PHE A 195 8.72 12.53 -4.68
CA PHE A 195 9.99 11.96 -5.12
C PHE A 195 10.35 12.44 -6.53
N GLY A 196 9.43 12.31 -7.48
CA GLY A 196 9.71 12.68 -8.88
C GLY A 196 9.88 14.18 -9.06
N ALA A 197 9.10 15.00 -8.36
CA ALA A 197 9.25 16.45 -8.37
C ALA A 197 10.61 16.87 -7.80
N GLU A 198 11.03 16.32 -6.66
CA GLU A 198 12.35 16.62 -6.11
C GLU A 198 13.47 16.09 -7.02
N LEU A 199 13.33 14.89 -7.58
CA LEU A 199 14.33 14.32 -8.49
C LEU A 199 14.52 15.19 -9.74
N HIS A 200 13.43 15.70 -10.31
CA HIS A 200 13.48 16.65 -11.43
C HIS A 200 14.28 17.91 -11.09
N GLU A 201 14.14 18.44 -9.88
CA GLU A 201 14.87 19.63 -9.43
C GLU A 201 16.36 19.34 -9.14
N ARG A 202 16.67 18.14 -8.65
CA ARG A 202 18.01 17.75 -8.19
C ARG A 202 18.93 17.24 -9.30
N LEU A 203 18.37 16.68 -10.36
CA LEU A 203 19.15 16.18 -11.49
C LEU A 203 19.61 17.34 -12.39
N PRO A 204 20.83 17.27 -12.94
CA PRO A 204 21.28 18.20 -13.96
C PRO A 204 20.29 18.25 -15.14
N ASP A 205 20.12 19.43 -15.73
CA ASP A 205 19.28 19.69 -16.90
C ASP A 205 17.76 19.54 -16.72
N HIS A 206 17.31 19.22 -15.50
CA HIS A 206 15.89 19.08 -15.14
C HIS A 206 15.15 18.14 -16.11
N PRO A 207 15.53 16.85 -16.17
CA PRO A 207 15.02 15.93 -17.18
C PRO A 207 13.53 15.64 -16.98
N PRO A 208 12.80 15.23 -18.02
CA PRO A 208 11.45 14.69 -17.84
C PRO A 208 11.46 13.51 -16.86
N ILE A 209 10.42 13.43 -16.02
CA ILE A 209 10.25 12.34 -15.05
C ILE A 209 8.94 11.61 -15.36
N GLY A 210 9.02 10.30 -15.61
CA GLY A 210 7.87 9.40 -15.70
C GLY A 210 7.69 8.64 -14.39
N LEU A 211 6.50 8.72 -13.79
CA LEU A 211 6.14 7.98 -12.59
C LEU A 211 5.02 6.99 -12.91
N VAL A 212 5.29 5.71 -12.68
CA VAL A 212 4.30 4.63 -12.85
C VAL A 212 3.87 4.17 -11.46
N ASN A 213 2.61 4.40 -11.08
CA ASN A 213 2.05 3.87 -9.84
C ASN A 213 1.41 2.50 -10.10
N ALA A 214 1.95 1.48 -9.44
CA ALA A 214 1.54 0.09 -9.53
C ALA A 214 1.40 -0.50 -8.11
N SER A 215 0.62 0.17 -7.26
CA SER A 215 0.42 -0.17 -5.85
C SER A 215 -1.04 -0.55 -5.54
N TRP A 216 -1.26 -1.34 -4.47
CA TRP A 216 -2.58 -1.78 -4.04
C TRP A 216 -2.69 -1.90 -2.51
N GLY A 217 -3.66 -1.22 -1.91
CA GLY A 217 -3.84 -1.15 -0.46
C GLY A 217 -4.11 -2.49 0.25
N GLY A 218 -3.48 -2.72 1.40
CA GLY A 218 -3.72 -3.88 2.27
C GLY A 218 -3.12 -5.20 1.79
N MET A 219 -2.21 -5.17 0.80
CA MET A 219 -1.71 -6.38 0.14
C MET A 219 -0.37 -6.86 0.69
N PRO A 220 -0.19 -8.19 0.83
CA PRO A 220 1.07 -8.80 1.26
C PRO A 220 2.09 -8.83 0.11
N ALA A 221 3.38 -8.92 0.44
CA ALA A 221 4.47 -8.93 -0.55
C ALA A 221 4.33 -10.07 -1.57
N ARG A 222 3.83 -11.24 -1.15
CA ARG A 222 3.61 -12.42 -2.01
C ARG A 222 2.73 -12.15 -3.24
N ALA A 223 1.83 -11.17 -3.18
CA ALA A 223 0.97 -10.82 -4.31
C ALA A 223 1.76 -10.20 -5.48
N PHE A 224 2.94 -9.64 -5.18
CA PHE A 224 3.82 -8.93 -6.11
C PHE A 224 5.05 -9.74 -6.56
N VAL A 225 5.19 -10.99 -6.11
CA VAL A 225 6.25 -11.91 -6.55
C VAL A 225 5.69 -12.86 -7.60
N SER A 226 6.40 -13.09 -8.70
CA SER A 226 5.97 -14.04 -9.72
C SER A 226 5.87 -15.47 -9.15
N LEU A 227 4.93 -16.26 -9.67
CA LEU A 227 4.72 -17.63 -9.19
C LEU A 227 5.98 -18.50 -9.35
N ASP A 228 6.73 -18.32 -10.44
CA ASP A 228 8.00 -19.02 -10.68
C ASP A 228 9.02 -18.70 -9.58
N ALA A 229 9.17 -17.41 -9.23
CA ALA A 229 10.09 -17.01 -8.16
C ALA A 229 9.64 -17.48 -6.77
N LEU A 230 8.33 -17.57 -6.53
CA LEU A 230 7.81 -18.20 -5.31
C LEU A 230 8.17 -19.69 -5.25
N ALA A 231 8.00 -20.41 -6.35
CA ALA A 231 8.33 -21.83 -6.44
C ALA A 231 9.84 -22.08 -6.27
N GLU A 232 10.68 -21.35 -6.99
CA GLU A 232 12.15 -21.43 -6.91
C GLU A 232 12.68 -20.99 -5.54
N GLY A 233 12.01 -20.01 -4.91
CA GLY A 233 12.33 -19.53 -3.57
C GLY A 233 11.89 -20.45 -2.43
N GLY A 234 11.25 -21.59 -2.73
CA GLY A 234 10.81 -22.57 -1.72
C GLY A 234 9.53 -22.19 -0.96
N PHE A 235 8.75 -21.23 -1.46
CA PHE A 235 7.50 -20.77 -0.86
C PHE A 235 6.32 -21.69 -1.20
N THR A 236 6.45 -22.98 -0.88
CA THR A 236 5.51 -24.05 -1.29
C THR A 236 4.08 -23.81 -0.82
N ASN A 237 3.87 -23.24 0.36
CA ASN A 237 2.55 -22.86 0.87
C ASN A 237 1.88 -21.82 -0.03
N HIS A 238 2.63 -20.82 -0.52
CA HIS A 238 2.11 -19.79 -1.41
C HIS A 238 1.78 -20.35 -2.80
N VAL A 239 2.59 -21.29 -3.30
CA VAL A 239 2.27 -22.02 -4.55
C VAL A 239 0.99 -22.86 -4.40
N ALA A 240 0.78 -23.48 -3.24
CA ALA A 240 -0.43 -24.22 -2.93
C ALA A 240 -1.67 -23.30 -2.85
N LEU A 241 -1.54 -22.11 -2.24
CA LEU A 241 -2.59 -21.09 -2.22
C LEU A 241 -2.98 -20.63 -3.64
N TRP A 242 -2.00 -20.38 -4.51
CA TRP A 242 -2.28 -20.06 -5.91
C TRP A 242 -3.01 -21.21 -6.63
N SER A 243 -2.60 -22.46 -6.40
CA SER A 243 -3.25 -23.64 -6.99
C SER A 243 -4.69 -23.82 -6.51
N ALA A 244 -4.97 -23.50 -5.24
CA ALA A 244 -6.32 -23.46 -4.70
C ALA A 244 -7.16 -22.37 -5.38
N SER A 245 -6.60 -21.17 -5.59
CA SER A 245 -7.28 -20.11 -6.36
C SER A 245 -7.52 -20.49 -7.82
N LEU A 246 -6.63 -21.26 -8.45
CA LEU A 246 -6.86 -21.77 -9.80
C LEU A 246 -8.11 -22.66 -9.86
N ALA A 247 -8.30 -23.53 -8.85
CA ALA A 247 -9.48 -24.40 -8.79
C ALA A 247 -10.81 -23.62 -8.69
N THR A 248 -10.80 -22.41 -8.10
CA THR A 248 -12.00 -21.55 -7.97
C THR A 248 -12.27 -20.70 -9.22
N THR A 249 -11.39 -20.70 -10.22
CA THR A 249 -11.65 -20.02 -11.52
C THR A 249 -12.53 -20.80 -12.47
N ASN A 250 -13.00 -21.99 -12.07
CA ASN A 250 -14.00 -22.73 -12.82
C ASN A 250 -15.32 -21.95 -12.85
N THR A 251 -15.67 -21.37 -13.99
CA THR A 251 -16.93 -20.61 -14.18
C THR A 251 -18.08 -21.49 -14.70
N SER A 252 -18.03 -22.81 -14.52
CA SER A 252 -19.11 -23.69 -14.97
C SER A 252 -20.44 -23.37 -14.27
N PRO A 253 -21.59 -23.70 -14.89
CA PRO A 253 -22.90 -23.55 -14.24
C PRO A 253 -22.97 -24.26 -12.88
N GLN A 254 -22.27 -25.40 -12.72
CA GLN A 254 -22.19 -26.13 -11.45
C GLN A 254 -21.39 -25.38 -10.38
N ALA A 255 -20.28 -24.73 -10.76
CA ALA A 255 -19.50 -23.91 -9.84
C ALA A 255 -20.29 -22.67 -9.40
N TRP A 256 -21.06 -22.07 -10.32
CA TRP A 256 -21.99 -20.99 -9.98
C TRP A 256 -23.11 -21.43 -9.04
N ALA A 257 -23.75 -22.57 -9.29
CA ALA A 257 -24.78 -23.11 -8.39
C ALA A 257 -24.22 -23.44 -7.00
N ALA A 258 -22.99 -23.98 -6.92
CA ALA A 258 -22.31 -24.23 -5.66
C ALA A 258 -21.97 -22.93 -4.92
N TYR A 259 -21.45 -21.92 -5.63
CA TYR A 259 -21.21 -20.59 -5.07
C TYR A 259 -22.50 -19.94 -4.57
N GLU A 260 -23.59 -19.97 -5.33
CA GLU A 260 -24.88 -19.41 -4.90
C GLU A 260 -25.43 -20.10 -3.64
N ALA A 261 -25.31 -21.43 -3.57
CA ALA A 261 -25.70 -22.19 -2.38
C ALA A 261 -24.80 -21.88 -1.18
N GLN A 262 -23.48 -21.80 -1.37
CA GLN A 262 -22.53 -21.41 -0.33
C GLN A 262 -22.72 -19.96 0.09
N LEU A 263 -23.05 -19.06 -0.84
CA LEU A 263 -23.28 -17.65 -0.56
C LEU A 263 -24.60 -17.49 0.17
N ALA A 264 -25.64 -18.25 -0.17
CA ALA A 264 -26.89 -18.28 0.57
C ALA A 264 -26.68 -18.84 1.98
N ALA A 265 -25.90 -19.92 2.13
CA ALA A 265 -25.54 -20.48 3.43
C ALA A 265 -24.68 -19.53 4.26
N HIS A 266 -23.67 -18.89 3.65
CA HIS A 266 -22.84 -17.88 4.28
C HIS A 266 -23.67 -16.65 4.65
N LYS A 267 -24.51 -16.12 3.75
CA LYS A 267 -25.45 -15.04 4.08
C LYS A 267 -26.41 -15.42 5.20
N ALA A 268 -26.85 -16.67 5.28
CA ALA A 268 -27.66 -17.16 6.39
C ALA A 268 -26.86 -17.33 7.69
N SER A 269 -25.55 -17.62 7.61
CA SER A 269 -24.67 -17.70 8.79
C SER A 269 -24.13 -16.34 9.25
N VAL A 270 -23.99 -15.36 8.34
CA VAL A 270 -23.60 -13.97 8.64
C VAL A 270 -24.79 -13.02 8.80
N HIS A 271 -26.02 -13.44 8.48
CA HIS A 271 -27.23 -12.85 9.05
C HIS A 271 -27.30 -13.23 10.53
N PHE A 272 -26.42 -12.61 11.31
CA PHE A 272 -26.76 -12.34 12.70
C PHE A 272 -27.85 -11.27 12.66
N GLU A 273 -29.10 -11.69 12.92
CA GLU A 273 -30.03 -10.77 13.55
C GLU A 273 -29.32 -10.25 14.79
N ASP A 274 -28.84 -9.01 14.74
CA ASP A 274 -28.39 -8.32 15.93
C ASP A 274 -29.54 -8.47 16.92
N ARG A 275 -29.30 -9.19 18.02
CA ARG A 275 -30.28 -9.40 19.10
C ARG A 275 -30.47 -8.08 19.86
N ASN A 276 -30.68 -6.98 19.14
CA ASN A 276 -31.02 -5.70 19.70
C ASN A 276 -32.38 -5.85 20.36
N PRO A 277 -32.49 -5.67 21.68
CA PRO A 277 -33.78 -5.33 22.24
C PRO A 277 -34.25 -4.02 21.56
N PRO A 278 -35.57 -3.83 21.39
CA PRO A 278 -36.12 -2.59 20.84
C PRO A 278 -35.52 -1.38 21.57
N ALA A 279 -35.27 -0.28 20.85
CA ALA A 279 -34.63 0.93 21.40
C ALA A 279 -35.33 1.55 22.63
N SER A 280 -36.57 1.13 22.91
CA SER A 280 -37.36 1.49 24.09
C SER A 280 -37.00 0.71 25.37
N GLU A 281 -36.19 -0.34 25.29
CA GLU A 281 -35.78 -1.14 26.44
C GLU A 281 -34.29 -0.92 26.72
N ALA A 282 -33.97 -0.49 27.94
CA ALA A 282 -32.60 -0.48 28.42
C ALA A 282 -32.13 -1.94 28.54
N PRO A 283 -31.06 -2.36 27.85
CA PRO A 283 -30.52 -3.69 28.06
C PRO A 283 -30.06 -3.83 29.51
N GLU A 284 -30.16 -5.04 30.07
CA GLU A 284 -29.74 -5.34 31.45
C GLU A 284 -28.35 -4.76 31.76
N PHE A 285 -27.42 -4.84 30.80
CA PHE A 285 -26.04 -4.38 30.93
C PHE A 285 -25.85 -2.85 30.98
N ALA A 286 -26.85 -2.07 30.56
CA ALA A 286 -26.83 -0.61 30.66
C ALA A 286 -27.38 -0.09 32.00
N ALA A 287 -28.01 -0.95 32.82
CA ALA A 287 -28.70 -0.53 34.03
C ALA A 287 -27.75 0.11 35.07
N PRO A 288 -28.11 1.23 35.73
CA PRO A 288 -27.23 1.90 36.70
C PRO A 288 -26.83 1.04 37.90
N LYS A 289 -27.72 0.12 38.31
CA LYS A 289 -27.56 -0.74 39.49
C LYS A 289 -27.24 -2.20 39.13
N LEU A 290 -26.68 -2.43 37.95
CA LEU A 290 -26.23 -3.76 37.54
C LEU A 290 -25.15 -4.30 38.47
N ASP A 291 -25.23 -5.58 38.80
CA ASP A 291 -24.11 -6.30 39.42
C ASP A 291 -23.02 -6.55 38.37
N VAL A 292 -21.83 -6.02 38.64
CA VAL A 292 -20.67 -6.06 37.73
C VAL A 292 -19.55 -6.94 38.26
N SER A 293 -19.80 -7.77 39.28
CA SER A 293 -18.76 -8.62 39.87
C SER A 293 -18.11 -9.60 38.89
N ASP A 294 -18.82 -9.94 37.80
CA ASP A 294 -18.37 -10.85 36.75
C ASP A 294 -17.85 -10.12 35.48
N TRP A 295 -17.73 -8.80 35.53
CA TRP A 295 -17.12 -8.00 34.46
C TRP A 295 -15.61 -7.90 34.65
N ARG A 296 -14.88 -7.85 33.54
CA ARG A 296 -13.41 -7.79 33.55
C ARG A 296 -12.93 -6.33 33.42
N PRO A 297 -11.91 -5.89 34.18
CA PRO A 297 -11.25 -4.62 33.95
C PRO A 297 -10.64 -4.52 32.54
N CYS A 298 -10.66 -3.33 31.95
CA CYS A 298 -10.06 -3.05 30.64
C CYS A 298 -9.65 -1.58 30.51
N THR A 299 -8.87 -1.29 29.49
CA THR A 299 -8.38 0.08 29.20
C THR A 299 -8.92 0.55 27.86
N VAL A 300 -9.56 1.71 27.85
CA VAL A 300 -10.16 2.36 26.67
C VAL A 300 -9.54 3.76 26.51
N PRO A 301 -9.20 4.25 25.30
CA PRO A 301 -9.44 3.63 23.99
C PRO A 301 -8.39 2.58 23.63
N ASN A 302 -8.82 1.50 22.99
CA ASN A 302 -8.02 0.47 22.35
C ASN A 302 -8.91 -0.32 21.39
N ALA A 303 -8.29 -1.06 20.47
CA ALA A 303 -8.99 -2.04 19.63
C ALA A 303 -9.59 -3.17 20.49
N LEU A 304 -10.71 -3.76 20.07
CA LEU A 304 -11.38 -4.82 20.81
C LEU A 304 -10.47 -6.02 21.03
N GLU A 305 -9.67 -6.37 20.04
CA GLU A 305 -8.76 -7.51 20.10
C GLU A 305 -7.72 -7.31 21.21
N THR A 306 -7.26 -6.07 21.38
CA THR A 306 -6.33 -5.67 22.43
C THR A 306 -7.03 -5.62 23.78
N ILE A 307 -8.23 -5.05 23.85
CA ILE A 307 -9.01 -4.97 25.10
C ILE A 307 -9.33 -6.37 25.61
N LEU A 308 -9.82 -7.24 24.74
CA LEU A 308 -10.33 -8.57 25.04
C LEU A 308 -9.25 -9.65 25.11
N ASP A 309 -8.00 -9.31 24.80
CA ASP A 309 -6.87 -10.26 24.67
C ASP A 309 -7.22 -11.42 23.73
N ASP A 310 -7.81 -11.07 22.59
CA ASP A 310 -8.22 -12.02 21.56
C ASP A 310 -7.99 -11.44 20.15
N PRO A 311 -6.92 -11.82 19.46
CA PRO A 311 -6.53 -11.27 18.16
C PRO A 311 -7.48 -11.61 17.01
N ARG A 312 -8.55 -12.40 17.26
CA ARG A 312 -9.55 -12.79 16.26
C ARG A 312 -10.97 -12.57 16.77
N PHE A 313 -11.15 -11.66 17.71
CA PHE A 313 -12.47 -11.37 18.22
C PHE A 313 -13.32 -10.74 17.11
N ASN A 314 -14.42 -11.38 16.77
CA ASN A 314 -15.55 -10.75 16.10
C ASN A 314 -16.77 -11.01 16.97
N GLY A 315 -17.65 -10.03 17.15
CA GLY A 315 -18.81 -10.15 18.02
C GLY A 315 -19.17 -8.87 18.77
N VAL A 316 -19.96 -9.03 19.83
CA VAL A 316 -20.42 -7.91 20.66
C VAL A 316 -19.73 -7.94 22.01
N ALA A 317 -19.22 -6.79 22.43
CA ALA A 317 -18.75 -6.55 23.78
C ALA A 317 -19.39 -5.30 24.37
N TRP A 318 -19.62 -5.35 25.67
CA TRP A 318 -20.11 -4.24 26.47
C TRP A 318 -18.98 -3.61 27.25
N PHE A 319 -19.05 -2.30 27.38
CA PHE A 319 -18.10 -1.46 28.11
C PHE A 319 -18.87 -0.58 29.08
N ARG A 320 -18.37 -0.44 30.31
CA ARG A 320 -19.05 0.31 31.36
C ARG A 320 -18.05 1.15 32.16
N LYS A 321 -18.38 2.42 32.35
CA LYS A 321 -17.60 3.36 33.18
C LYS A 321 -18.50 4.05 34.18
N ASP A 322 -18.09 4.05 35.44
CA ASP A 322 -18.67 4.91 36.46
C ASP A 322 -17.99 6.28 36.38
N VAL A 323 -18.79 7.35 36.38
CA VAL A 323 -18.31 8.73 36.36
C VAL A 323 -18.95 9.53 37.49
N ALA A 324 -18.18 10.42 38.10
CA ALA A 324 -18.68 11.33 39.13
C ALA A 324 -19.08 12.67 38.48
N ILE A 325 -20.37 12.94 38.42
CA ILE A 325 -20.92 14.20 37.90
C ILE A 325 -20.78 15.29 38.97
N PRO A 326 -20.07 16.40 38.68
CA PRO A 326 -19.92 17.51 39.60
C PRO A 326 -21.27 18.14 39.99
N ALA A 327 -21.33 18.73 41.19
CA ALA A 327 -22.56 19.34 41.71
C ALA A 327 -23.08 20.46 40.80
N GLU A 328 -22.16 21.22 40.21
CA GLU A 328 -22.42 22.34 39.29
C GLU A 328 -22.95 21.90 37.92
N TRP A 329 -22.91 20.61 37.58
CA TRP A 329 -23.47 20.07 36.33
C TRP A 329 -24.89 19.51 36.52
N ASN A 330 -25.40 19.48 37.75
CA ASN A 330 -26.74 18.98 38.04
C ASN A 330 -27.81 19.74 37.23
N GLY A 331 -28.61 19.00 36.45
CA GLY A 331 -29.65 19.59 35.62
C GLY A 331 -29.15 20.38 34.41
N LYS A 332 -27.90 20.20 33.98
CA LYS A 332 -27.34 20.79 32.76
C LYS A 332 -27.18 19.75 31.67
N ALA A 333 -27.37 20.15 30.41
CA ALA A 333 -27.17 19.26 29.27
C ALA A 333 -25.68 18.98 29.06
N LEU A 334 -25.35 17.72 28.71
CA LEU A 334 -23.98 17.29 28.45
C LEU A 334 -23.82 16.80 27.01
N VAL A 335 -22.58 16.74 26.55
CA VAL A 335 -22.16 16.04 25.34
C VAL A 335 -21.18 14.95 25.73
N LEU A 336 -21.48 13.73 25.32
CA LEU A 336 -20.61 12.57 25.41
C LEU A 336 -19.90 12.37 24.08
N GLU A 337 -18.58 12.52 24.08
CA GLU A 337 -17.72 12.28 22.92
C GLU A 337 -16.89 11.02 23.15
N LEU A 338 -17.01 10.03 22.26
CA LEU A 338 -16.34 8.73 22.38
C LEU A 338 -15.32 8.47 21.26
N GLY A 339 -14.98 9.50 20.48
CA GLY A 339 -14.09 9.36 19.34
C GLY A 339 -14.70 8.50 18.23
N VAL A 340 -13.87 7.74 17.53
CA VAL A 340 -14.31 6.78 16.53
C VAL A 340 -14.47 5.43 17.21
N ILE A 341 -15.59 4.76 16.95
CA ILE A 341 -15.82 3.37 17.34
C ILE A 341 -16.03 2.58 16.06
N ASP A 342 -15.25 1.52 15.90
CA ASP A 342 -15.28 0.58 14.78
C ASP A 342 -15.85 -0.76 15.29
N ASP A 343 -16.83 -1.41 14.69
CA ASP A 343 -17.66 -0.96 13.59
C ASP A 343 -18.70 0.07 14.07
N PHE A 344 -19.60 -0.35 14.97
CA PHE A 344 -20.67 0.53 15.44
C PHE A 344 -21.08 0.30 16.90
N ASP A 345 -21.73 1.30 17.47
CA ASP A 345 -22.06 1.33 18.89
C ASP A 345 -23.54 1.58 19.19
N MET A 346 -23.95 1.15 20.38
CA MET A 346 -25.09 1.72 21.08
C MET A 346 -24.64 2.25 22.43
N THR A 347 -24.89 3.53 22.68
CA THR A 347 -24.38 4.22 23.86
C THR A 347 -25.52 4.66 24.79
N TYR A 348 -25.31 4.45 26.09
CA TYR A 348 -26.27 4.67 27.16
C TYR A 348 -25.67 5.53 28.28
N PHE A 349 -26.51 6.39 28.86
CA PHE A 349 -26.23 7.15 30.07
C PHE A 349 -27.29 6.82 31.13
N ASN A 350 -26.87 6.30 32.29
CA ASN A 350 -27.76 5.83 33.35
C ASN A 350 -28.89 4.90 32.85
N GLY A 351 -28.55 3.99 31.93
CA GLY A 351 -29.48 3.03 31.34
C GLY A 351 -30.36 3.60 30.22
N ARG A 352 -30.35 4.91 29.94
CA ARG A 352 -31.10 5.49 28.82
C ARG A 352 -30.19 5.60 27.61
N ARG A 353 -30.66 5.14 26.44
CA ARG A 353 -29.89 5.27 25.19
C ARG A 353 -29.77 6.74 24.82
N VAL A 354 -28.55 7.19 24.56
CA VAL A 354 -28.23 8.58 24.17
C VAL A 354 -27.73 8.68 22.74
N GLY A 355 -27.32 7.55 22.14
CA GLY A 355 -26.90 7.51 20.74
C GLY A 355 -26.48 6.13 20.27
N GLY A 356 -25.89 6.12 19.09
CA GLY A 356 -25.35 4.94 18.43
C GLY A 356 -25.26 5.14 16.93
N THR A 357 -24.50 4.27 16.29
CA THR A 357 -24.48 4.10 14.83
C THR A 357 -24.91 2.68 14.50
N ASP A 358 -25.17 2.41 13.23
CA ASP A 358 -25.53 1.09 12.74
C ASP A 358 -25.03 0.88 11.31
N ARG A 359 -25.29 -0.30 10.74
CA ARG A 359 -24.91 -0.64 9.36
C ARG A 359 -25.55 0.24 8.28
N GLN A 360 -26.60 1.00 8.61
CA GLN A 360 -27.23 1.94 7.68
C GLN A 360 -26.58 3.32 7.74
N THR A 361 -25.79 3.60 8.78
CA THR A 361 -25.03 4.84 8.92
C THR A 361 -23.86 4.84 7.93
N PRO A 362 -23.79 5.79 6.98
CA PRO A 362 -22.71 5.83 6.00
C PRO A 362 -21.33 5.90 6.66
N ARG A 363 -20.45 4.96 6.31
CA ARG A 363 -19.07 4.85 6.85
C ARG A 363 -19.03 4.80 8.39
N TYR A 364 -19.97 4.08 9.01
CA TYR A 364 -20.14 3.98 10.46
C TYR A 364 -18.82 3.77 11.22
N TRP A 365 -17.90 2.96 10.69
CA TRP A 365 -16.56 2.69 11.25
C TRP A 365 -15.62 3.90 11.36
N THR A 366 -15.92 5.02 10.71
CA THR A 366 -15.09 6.26 10.75
C THR A 366 -15.77 7.49 11.34
N VAL A 367 -17.05 7.37 11.71
CA VAL A 367 -17.82 8.51 12.23
C VAL A 367 -17.30 8.89 13.62
N ARG A 368 -17.24 10.18 13.96
CA ARG A 368 -16.96 10.56 15.35
C ARG A 368 -18.26 10.54 16.16
N ARG A 369 -18.24 9.87 17.31
CA ARG A 369 -19.40 9.71 18.19
C ARG A 369 -19.51 10.91 19.12
N GLN A 370 -20.57 11.70 18.91
CA GLN A 370 -20.95 12.81 19.77
C GLN A 370 -22.44 12.71 20.08
N TYR A 371 -22.77 12.42 21.33
CA TYR A 371 -24.13 12.15 21.78
C TYR A 371 -24.58 13.17 22.82
N ALA A 372 -25.72 13.80 22.56
CA ALA A 372 -26.31 14.75 23.50
C ALA A 372 -26.99 14.02 24.66
N ILE A 373 -26.73 14.47 25.88
CA ILE A 373 -27.38 14.00 27.10
C ILE A 373 -28.29 15.11 27.61
N PRO A 374 -29.62 14.93 27.56
CA PRO A 374 -30.57 15.92 28.03
C PRO A 374 -30.40 16.28 29.52
N ALA A 375 -30.61 17.55 29.84
CA ALA A 375 -30.45 18.12 31.19
C ALA A 375 -31.25 17.39 32.28
N ASP A 376 -32.46 16.90 31.96
CA ASP A 376 -33.33 16.17 32.88
C ASP A 376 -32.80 14.78 33.26
N GLN A 377 -31.82 14.26 32.53
CA GLN A 377 -31.14 12.99 32.81
C GLN A 377 -29.90 13.16 33.70
N VAL A 378 -29.43 14.40 33.91
CA VAL A 378 -28.14 14.70 34.56
C VAL A 378 -28.37 15.06 36.02
N LYS A 379 -27.87 14.20 36.91
CA LYS A 379 -27.89 14.40 38.36
C LYS A 379 -26.46 14.38 38.90
N ALA A 380 -26.17 15.25 39.86
CA ALA A 380 -24.89 15.23 40.57
C ALA A 380 -24.64 13.89 41.27
N GLY A 381 -23.37 13.50 41.37
CA GLY A 381 -22.94 12.24 41.96
C GLY A 381 -22.67 11.16 40.90
N LYS A 382 -22.80 9.88 41.29
CA LYS A 382 -22.43 8.75 40.43
C LYS A 382 -23.38 8.63 39.24
N ALA A 383 -22.83 8.58 38.03
CA ALA A 383 -23.50 8.19 36.80
C ALA A 383 -22.76 7.03 36.12
N VAL A 384 -23.46 6.33 35.25
CA VAL A 384 -22.95 5.17 34.51
C VAL A 384 -23.04 5.44 33.02
N ILE A 385 -21.92 5.29 32.32
CA ILE A 385 -21.87 5.20 30.87
C ILE A 385 -21.74 3.73 30.50
N ALA A 386 -22.59 3.25 29.60
CA ALA A 386 -22.48 1.92 29.02
C ALA A 386 -22.47 2.01 27.50
N VAL A 387 -21.53 1.31 26.86
CA VAL A 387 -21.36 1.28 25.41
C VAL A 387 -21.36 -0.17 24.98
N ARG A 388 -22.30 -0.53 24.10
CA ARG A 388 -22.29 -1.81 23.40
C ARG A 388 -21.59 -1.61 22.07
N VAL A 389 -20.49 -2.31 21.85
CA VAL A 389 -19.72 -2.24 20.60
C VAL A 389 -19.91 -3.54 19.85
N MET A 390 -20.25 -3.44 18.57
CA MET A 390 -20.28 -4.53 17.61
C MET A 390 -19.05 -4.41 16.71
N ASP A 391 -18.42 -5.55 16.47
CA ASP A 391 -17.36 -5.74 15.48
C ASP A 391 -17.71 -6.97 14.63
N ASP A 392 -17.80 -6.78 13.33
CA ASP A 392 -18.28 -7.79 12.40
C ASP A 392 -17.19 -8.45 11.54
N PHE A 393 -16.06 -7.78 11.36
CA PHE A 393 -14.92 -8.29 10.59
C PHE A 393 -13.65 -7.43 10.77
N LEU A 394 -12.49 -8.09 10.73
CA LEU A 394 -11.16 -7.51 10.98
C LEU A 394 -10.96 -7.08 12.42
N GLY A 395 -10.84 -5.78 12.67
CA GLY A 395 -10.52 -5.26 13.99
C GLY A 395 -11.39 -4.06 14.30
N GLY A 396 -12.14 -4.15 15.39
CA GLY A 396 -13.00 -3.10 15.89
C GLY A 396 -12.46 -2.43 17.16
N GLY A 397 -13.28 -1.62 17.80
CA GLY A 397 -13.04 -0.98 19.09
C GLY A 397 -12.98 0.53 19.06
N PHE A 398 -12.45 1.08 20.15
CA PHE A 398 -12.37 2.52 20.35
C PHE A 398 -11.08 3.02 19.69
N ASN A 399 -11.20 3.53 18.46
CA ASN A 399 -10.09 3.94 17.59
C ASN A 399 -9.83 5.47 17.59
N GLY A 400 -10.53 6.23 18.45
CA GLY A 400 -10.34 7.68 18.61
C GLY A 400 -9.53 8.08 19.84
N SER A 401 -8.74 9.16 19.73
CA SER A 401 -7.91 9.69 20.83
C SER A 401 -8.63 10.65 21.79
N THR A 402 -9.93 10.92 21.60
CA THR A 402 -10.69 11.85 22.44
C THR A 402 -11.94 11.17 23.00
N LEU A 403 -11.95 10.91 24.31
CA LEU A 403 -13.09 10.39 25.04
C LEU A 403 -13.39 11.30 26.22
N VAL A 404 -14.44 12.11 26.11
CA VAL A 404 -14.76 13.13 27.12
C VAL A 404 -16.25 13.26 27.35
N LEU A 405 -16.61 13.61 28.59
CA LEU A 405 -17.94 14.10 28.95
C LEU A 405 -17.82 15.59 29.32
N ARG A 406 -18.60 16.45 28.68
CA ARG A 406 -18.52 17.91 28.86
C ARG A 406 -19.90 18.57 28.85
N LEU A 407 -19.97 19.81 29.33
CA LEU A 407 -21.16 20.65 29.18
C LEU A 407 -21.46 20.94 27.70
N ALA A 408 -22.74 20.97 27.35
CA ALA A 408 -23.18 21.21 25.97
C ALA A 408 -23.05 22.68 25.55
N ASP A 409 -23.22 23.61 26.50
CA ASP A 409 -23.23 25.07 26.32
C ASP A 409 -21.86 25.72 26.45
N ASP A 410 -20.83 24.99 26.88
CA ASP A 410 -19.46 25.50 27.01
C ASP A 410 -18.42 24.46 26.53
N PRO A 411 -18.14 24.40 25.21
CA PRO A 411 -17.16 23.48 24.63
C PRO A 411 -15.71 23.73 25.05
N GLY A 412 -15.42 24.87 25.70
CA GLY A 412 -14.08 25.28 26.14
C GLY A 412 -13.84 25.17 27.65
N ALA A 413 -14.86 24.81 28.44
CA ALA A 413 -14.77 24.60 29.89
C ALA A 413 -14.34 23.18 30.28
N SER A 414 -14.25 22.97 31.61
CA SER A 414 -13.95 21.71 32.27
C SER A 414 -14.65 20.50 31.63
N SER A 415 -13.89 19.45 31.37
CA SER A 415 -14.37 18.15 30.87
C SER A 415 -13.94 17.04 31.82
N ILE A 416 -14.71 15.95 31.84
CA ILE A 416 -14.29 14.69 32.47
C ILE A 416 -13.64 13.86 31.38
N ASP A 417 -12.35 13.53 31.56
CA ASP A 417 -11.65 12.56 30.74
C ASP A 417 -12.20 11.16 31.02
N LEU A 418 -12.59 10.46 29.95
CA LEU A 418 -13.15 9.13 30.03
C LEU A 418 -12.14 8.04 29.67
N ALA A 419 -10.94 8.39 29.20
CA ALA A 419 -9.89 7.41 28.92
C ALA A 419 -9.43 6.66 30.19
N GLY A 420 -8.70 5.56 29.99
CA GLY A 420 -8.17 4.72 31.08
C GLY A 420 -9.13 3.60 31.46
N ASP A 421 -9.41 3.46 32.75
CA ASP A 421 -10.04 2.26 33.31
C ASP A 421 -11.56 2.18 33.05
N TRP A 422 -11.99 1.03 32.52
CA TRP A 422 -13.37 0.64 32.24
C TRP A 422 -13.58 -0.82 32.67
N LEU A 423 -14.84 -1.24 32.74
CA LEU A 423 -15.22 -2.65 32.81
C LEU A 423 -15.70 -3.11 31.44
N CYS A 424 -15.39 -4.34 31.06
CA CYS A 424 -15.90 -4.96 29.84
C CYS A 424 -16.47 -6.35 30.07
N LYS A 425 -17.39 -6.75 29.18
CA LYS A 425 -17.97 -8.10 29.15
C LYS A 425 -18.32 -8.48 27.72
N VAL A 426 -17.91 -9.66 27.28
CA VAL A 426 -18.32 -10.21 25.98
C VAL A 426 -19.78 -10.64 26.08
N ASP A 427 -20.60 -10.18 25.14
CA ASP A 427 -22.00 -10.57 25.01
C ASP A 427 -22.08 -11.89 24.22
N TYR A 428 -21.60 -11.87 22.98
CA TYR A 428 -21.47 -13.06 22.14
C TYR A 428 -20.37 -12.88 21.10
N ARG A 429 -19.86 -14.01 20.59
CA ARG A 429 -18.90 -14.07 19.49
C ARG A 429 -19.61 -14.38 18.18
N ILE A 430 -19.06 -13.86 17.09
CA ILE A 430 -19.36 -14.27 15.73
C ILE A 430 -18.21 -15.14 15.27
N GLU A 431 -18.50 -16.38 14.86
CA GLU A 431 -17.51 -17.20 14.18
C GLU A 431 -17.34 -16.69 12.75
N GLU A 432 -16.12 -16.26 12.42
CA GLU A 432 -15.78 -15.81 11.08
C GLU A 432 -15.92 -16.99 10.10
N THR A 433 -16.89 -16.90 9.20
CA THR A 433 -16.93 -17.75 8.01
C THR A 433 -16.49 -16.89 6.84
N LEU A 434 -15.44 -17.28 6.12
CA LEU A 434 -15.05 -16.53 4.92
C LEU A 434 -16.19 -16.59 3.90
N ALA A 435 -16.52 -15.44 3.31
CA ALA A 435 -17.44 -15.41 2.18
C ALA A 435 -16.92 -16.35 1.08
N PRO A 436 -17.78 -17.16 0.44
CA PRO A 436 -17.32 -18.05 -0.61
C PRO A 436 -16.74 -17.22 -1.76
N ALA A 437 -15.63 -17.70 -2.33
CA ALA A 437 -15.00 -17.04 -3.47
C ALA A 437 -15.93 -17.10 -4.69
N LYS A 438 -16.19 -15.94 -5.31
CA LYS A 438 -17.01 -15.86 -6.52
C LYS A 438 -16.29 -16.56 -7.68
N PRO A 439 -16.97 -17.45 -8.43
CA PRO A 439 -16.37 -18.13 -9.57
C PRO A 439 -15.78 -17.15 -10.59
N GLY A 440 -14.52 -17.37 -10.94
CA GLY A 440 -13.79 -16.52 -11.90
C GLY A 440 -13.22 -15.22 -11.33
N GLU A 441 -13.45 -14.92 -10.06
CA GLU A 441 -12.81 -13.80 -9.36
C GLU A 441 -11.46 -14.25 -8.78
N VAL A 442 -10.45 -13.38 -8.92
CA VAL A 442 -9.11 -13.61 -8.37
C VAL A 442 -8.91 -12.57 -7.28
N SER A 443 -8.65 -13.03 -6.06
CA SER A 443 -8.36 -12.13 -4.95
C SER A 443 -7.03 -11.41 -5.18
N PRO A 444 -6.93 -10.11 -4.85
CA PRO A 444 -5.66 -9.39 -4.97
C PRO A 444 -4.57 -9.93 -4.03
N ASP A 445 -4.92 -10.67 -2.97
CA ASP A 445 -3.95 -11.30 -2.06
C ASP A 445 -3.47 -12.70 -2.53
N THR A 446 -4.04 -13.22 -3.62
CA THR A 446 -3.59 -14.46 -4.26
C THR A 446 -2.12 -14.28 -4.67
N PRO A 447 -1.23 -15.23 -4.33
CA PRO A 447 0.19 -15.11 -4.65
C PRO A 447 0.44 -14.87 -6.15
N GLY A 448 1.26 -13.87 -6.46
CA GLY A 448 1.56 -13.42 -7.82
C GLY A 448 0.42 -12.73 -8.59
N ALA A 449 -0.78 -12.58 -8.02
CA ALA A 449 -1.92 -12.06 -8.77
C ALA A 449 -1.78 -10.59 -9.16
N LEU A 450 -1.15 -9.78 -8.31
CA LEU A 450 -0.85 -8.37 -8.60
C LEU A 450 0.40 -8.23 -9.46
N TYR A 451 1.42 -9.09 -9.27
CA TYR A 451 2.55 -9.16 -10.20
C TYR A 451 2.06 -9.31 -11.64
N ASN A 452 1.18 -10.28 -11.88
CA ASN A 452 0.66 -10.59 -13.21
C ASN A 452 -0.14 -9.46 -13.84
N ALA A 453 -0.87 -8.69 -13.03
CA ALA A 453 -1.77 -7.64 -13.51
C ALA A 453 -1.10 -6.26 -13.61
N PHE A 454 -0.14 -5.96 -12.73
CA PHE A 454 0.47 -4.63 -12.59
C PHE A 454 1.90 -4.56 -13.13
N ILE A 455 2.69 -5.62 -12.93
CA ILE A 455 4.14 -5.60 -13.10
C ILE A 455 4.56 -6.31 -14.39
N ALA A 456 4.01 -7.50 -14.65
CA ALA A 456 4.31 -8.26 -15.86
C ALA A 456 4.06 -7.48 -17.17
N PRO A 457 3.00 -6.64 -17.30
CA PRO A 457 2.79 -5.85 -18.52
C PRO A 457 3.90 -4.82 -18.82
N ILE A 458 4.72 -4.45 -17.83
CA ILE A 458 5.74 -3.40 -17.94
C ILE A 458 7.18 -3.91 -17.81
N GLU A 459 7.40 -5.22 -17.63
CA GLU A 459 8.74 -5.82 -17.48
C GLU A 459 9.67 -5.54 -18.67
N LYS A 460 9.09 -5.27 -19.85
CA LYS A 460 9.79 -4.92 -21.09
C LYS A 460 10.14 -3.43 -21.19
N PHE A 461 9.51 -2.58 -20.38
CA PHE A 461 9.76 -1.15 -20.35
C PHE A 461 11.03 -0.86 -19.55
N ARG A 462 11.97 -0.10 -20.11
CA ARG A 462 13.18 0.28 -19.35
C ARG A 462 12.82 1.33 -18.31
N ILE A 463 13.40 1.18 -17.13
CA ILE A 463 13.19 2.06 -15.97
C ILE A 463 14.53 2.39 -15.29
N ALA A 464 14.55 3.51 -14.57
CA ALA A 464 15.66 3.98 -13.75
C ALA A 464 15.74 3.24 -12.42
N GLY A 465 14.59 2.89 -11.83
CA GLY A 465 14.52 2.20 -10.55
C GLY A 465 13.10 1.97 -10.04
N VAL A 466 13.02 1.33 -8.88
CA VAL A 466 11.78 0.99 -8.17
C VAL A 466 11.75 1.67 -6.80
N LEU A 467 10.59 2.24 -6.47
CA LEU A 467 10.23 2.67 -5.12
C LEU A 467 9.21 1.70 -4.53
N TRP A 468 9.46 1.23 -3.31
CA TRP A 468 8.63 0.24 -2.65
C TRP A 468 8.21 0.71 -1.26
N TYR A 469 6.91 0.66 -0.95
CA TYR A 469 6.44 0.84 0.43
C TYR A 469 5.37 -0.20 0.73
N GLN A 470 5.82 -1.25 1.42
CA GLN A 470 4.96 -2.31 1.92
C GLN A 470 5.64 -3.02 3.08
N GLY A 471 4.82 -3.59 3.95
CA GLY A 471 5.22 -4.53 4.98
C GLY A 471 4.13 -4.72 6.02
N GLU A 472 3.24 -3.75 6.18
CA GLU A 472 2.25 -3.70 7.25
C GLU A 472 1.38 -4.96 7.29
N ARG A 473 0.99 -5.50 6.12
CA ARG A 473 0.20 -6.75 6.04
C ARG A 473 1.00 -8.00 6.44
N ASP A 474 2.32 -7.95 6.39
CA ASP A 474 3.24 -9.05 6.71
C ASP A 474 3.95 -8.86 8.07
N ALA A 475 3.54 -7.87 8.89
CA ALA A 475 4.18 -7.59 10.19
C ALA A 475 4.10 -8.77 11.18
N GLY A 476 3.10 -9.64 11.03
CA GLY A 476 2.98 -10.89 11.79
C GLY A 476 3.84 -12.04 11.26
N ALA A 477 4.57 -11.87 10.15
CA ALA A 477 5.30 -12.92 9.45
C ALA A 477 6.72 -12.48 9.03
N ALA A 478 7.39 -11.69 9.86
CA ALA A 478 8.68 -11.05 9.55
C ALA A 478 9.78 -12.01 9.04
N GLU A 479 9.86 -13.23 9.56
CA GLU A 479 10.88 -14.21 9.11
C GLU A 479 10.63 -14.69 7.67
N GLU A 480 9.37 -14.96 7.32
CA GLU A 480 9.02 -15.27 5.93
C GLU A 480 9.26 -14.03 5.04
N TYR A 481 8.88 -12.85 5.53
CA TYR A 481 9.08 -11.58 4.83
C TYR A 481 10.55 -11.31 4.48
N ARG A 482 11.47 -11.56 5.42
CA ARG A 482 12.92 -11.39 5.25
C ARG A 482 13.44 -12.11 4.01
N SER A 483 12.95 -13.32 3.76
CA SER A 483 13.31 -14.11 2.58
C SER A 483 12.49 -13.69 1.36
N MET A 484 11.18 -13.48 1.52
CA MET A 484 10.25 -13.10 0.46
C MET A 484 10.65 -11.79 -0.21
N PHE A 485 11.03 -10.77 0.56
CA PHE A 485 11.36 -9.46 0.01
C PHE A 485 12.66 -9.48 -0.80
N LYS A 486 13.67 -10.24 -0.37
CA LYS A 486 14.88 -10.50 -1.18
C LYS A 486 14.54 -11.23 -2.47
N THR A 487 13.61 -12.19 -2.43
CA THR A 487 13.10 -12.91 -3.61
C THR A 487 12.37 -11.96 -4.56
N LEU A 488 11.50 -11.09 -4.06
CA LEU A 488 10.81 -10.06 -4.86
C LEU A 488 11.80 -9.19 -5.65
N ILE A 489 12.83 -8.67 -4.97
CA ILE A 489 13.84 -7.80 -5.61
C ILE A 489 14.59 -8.56 -6.72
N ARG A 490 14.99 -9.80 -6.46
CA ARG A 490 15.70 -10.65 -7.44
C ARG A 490 14.81 -11.02 -8.62
N ASP A 491 13.55 -11.37 -8.35
CA ASP A 491 12.53 -11.67 -9.36
C ASP A 491 12.39 -10.49 -10.31
N TRP A 492 12.09 -9.29 -9.80
CA TRP A 492 11.91 -8.11 -10.64
C TRP A 492 13.17 -7.77 -11.44
N ARG A 493 14.36 -7.84 -10.82
CA ARG A 493 15.63 -7.68 -11.54
C ARG A 493 15.80 -8.66 -12.69
N ALA A 494 15.43 -9.92 -12.49
CA ALA A 494 15.49 -10.93 -13.53
C ALA A 494 14.48 -10.64 -14.67
N LYS A 495 13.25 -10.25 -14.33
CA LYS A 495 12.18 -9.93 -15.31
C LYS A 495 12.52 -8.71 -16.16
N TRP A 496 13.08 -7.66 -15.54
CA TRP A 496 13.61 -6.48 -16.24
C TRP A 496 14.97 -6.71 -16.93
N ARG A 497 15.61 -7.85 -16.67
CA ARG A 497 16.96 -8.19 -17.15
C ARG A 497 18.00 -7.12 -16.78
N ASP A 498 17.90 -6.64 -15.54
CA ASP A 498 18.78 -5.62 -14.98
C ASP A 498 19.18 -6.04 -13.55
N PRO A 499 20.28 -6.81 -13.38
CA PRO A 499 20.70 -7.31 -12.07
C PRO A 499 21.12 -6.21 -11.10
N ALA A 500 21.34 -4.99 -11.60
CA ALA A 500 21.71 -3.81 -10.81
C ALA A 500 20.58 -2.77 -10.74
N LEU A 501 19.34 -3.13 -11.13
CA LEU A 501 18.19 -2.23 -11.06
C LEU A 501 18.07 -1.65 -9.64
N PRO A 502 18.17 -0.31 -9.47
CA PRO A 502 17.98 0.34 -8.19
C PRO A 502 16.64 -0.02 -7.57
N PHE A 503 16.66 -0.52 -6.35
CA PHE A 503 15.47 -0.88 -5.59
C PHE A 503 15.51 -0.19 -4.24
N LEU A 504 14.65 0.82 -4.05
CA LEU A 504 14.64 1.68 -2.87
C LEU A 504 13.31 1.50 -2.14
N TRP A 505 13.32 1.37 -0.81
CA TRP A 505 12.09 1.18 -0.05
C TRP A 505 12.00 2.02 1.21
N CYS A 506 10.76 2.23 1.66
CA CYS A 506 10.49 2.76 2.98
C CYS A 506 10.56 1.64 4.02
N GLN A 507 11.36 1.83 5.07
CA GLN A 507 11.16 1.09 6.31
C GLN A 507 9.78 1.44 6.89
N LEU A 508 9.11 0.52 7.60
CA LEU A 508 7.86 0.89 8.26
C LEU A 508 8.06 2.02 9.28
N ALA A 509 7.25 3.07 9.16
CA ALA A 509 7.15 4.15 10.13
C ALA A 509 6.53 3.68 11.45
N ASN A 510 6.64 4.48 12.52
CA ASN A 510 6.09 4.14 13.83
C ASN A 510 4.57 4.04 13.79
N PHE A 511 4.06 2.96 14.38
CA PHE A 511 2.65 2.64 14.50
C PHE A 511 2.47 1.62 15.64
N GLY A 512 1.51 1.84 16.53
CA GLY A 512 1.27 0.99 17.70
C GLY A 512 1.79 1.61 19.00
N GLY A 513 1.74 0.81 20.07
CA GLY A 513 2.10 1.26 21.42
C GLY A 513 3.60 1.18 21.71
N ARG A 514 4.04 1.88 22.77
CA ARG A 514 5.39 1.74 23.30
C ARG A 514 5.39 0.75 24.46
N SER A 515 6.18 -0.31 24.38
CA SER A 515 6.26 -1.35 25.42
C SER A 515 6.94 -0.89 26.71
N GLY A 516 7.85 0.10 26.62
CA GLY A 516 8.64 0.63 27.73
C GLY A 516 9.74 -0.33 28.24
N ARG A 517 9.82 -1.55 27.69
CA ARG A 517 10.83 -2.56 27.99
C ARG A 517 11.48 -3.02 26.69
N PRO A 518 12.71 -3.54 26.69
CA PRO A 518 13.35 -4.01 25.47
C PRO A 518 12.80 -5.39 25.08
N THR A 519 11.53 -5.45 24.69
CA THR A 519 10.80 -6.65 24.29
C THR A 519 10.77 -6.82 22.78
N ASP A 520 10.39 -8.01 22.32
CA ASP A 520 10.25 -8.29 20.90
C ASP A 520 8.85 -7.94 20.41
N THR A 521 8.74 -7.26 19.26
CA THR A 521 7.46 -6.91 18.66
C THR A 521 7.44 -7.29 17.18
N GLY A 522 6.25 -7.57 16.64
CA GLY A 522 6.11 -7.92 15.22
C GLY A 522 6.59 -6.79 14.30
N TRP A 523 6.32 -5.54 14.68
CA TRP A 523 6.71 -4.36 13.90
C TRP A 523 8.23 -4.16 13.85
N ALA A 524 8.92 -4.29 15.00
CA ALA A 524 10.38 -4.20 15.06
C ALA A 524 11.05 -5.33 14.27
N ASN A 525 10.54 -6.56 14.41
CA ASN A 525 11.01 -7.72 13.64
C ASN A 525 10.86 -7.49 12.13
N LEU A 526 9.75 -6.91 11.69
CA LEU A 526 9.54 -6.63 10.28
C LEU A 526 10.48 -5.53 9.75
N ARG A 527 10.75 -4.48 10.53
CA ARG A 527 11.75 -3.45 10.15
C ARG A 527 13.13 -4.04 9.97
N ASP A 528 13.51 -4.98 10.83
CA ASP A 528 14.75 -5.73 10.71
C ASP A 528 14.75 -6.63 9.46
N ALA A 529 13.64 -7.33 9.19
CA ALA A 529 13.45 -8.10 7.96
C ALA A 529 13.57 -7.24 6.69
N GLN A 530 13.03 -6.02 6.69
CA GLN A 530 13.22 -5.04 5.60
C GLN A 530 14.69 -4.63 5.48
N SER A 531 15.38 -4.39 6.60
CA SER A 531 16.79 -3.97 6.62
C SER A 531 17.72 -5.06 6.11
N ALA A 532 17.38 -6.34 6.32
CA ALA A 532 18.13 -7.47 5.80
C ALA A 532 18.26 -7.47 4.26
N ALA A 533 17.32 -6.84 3.54
CA ALA A 533 17.38 -6.73 2.08
C ALA A 533 18.54 -5.83 1.58
N LEU A 534 19.15 -5.02 2.45
CA LEU A 534 20.35 -4.21 2.15
C LEU A 534 21.59 -5.05 1.81
N GLU A 535 21.58 -6.36 2.08
CA GLU A 535 22.60 -7.28 1.59
C GLU A 535 22.66 -7.34 0.05
N LEU A 536 21.58 -6.98 -0.64
CA LEU A 536 21.54 -6.95 -2.10
C LEU A 536 22.18 -5.66 -2.63
N PRO A 537 22.98 -5.70 -3.70
CA PRO A 537 23.60 -4.50 -4.28
C PRO A 537 22.53 -3.56 -4.86
N ALA A 538 22.89 -2.29 -5.09
CA ALA A 538 22.00 -1.27 -5.67
C ALA A 538 20.65 -1.15 -4.94
N THR A 539 20.70 -1.20 -3.61
CA THR A 539 19.54 -1.04 -2.73
C THR A 539 19.73 0.11 -1.76
N ALA A 540 18.62 0.66 -1.27
CA ALA A 540 18.63 1.56 -0.14
C ALA A 540 17.30 1.53 0.59
N GLN A 541 17.35 1.80 1.89
CA GLN A 541 16.20 1.93 2.76
C GLN A 541 16.08 3.38 3.23
N ALA A 542 14.93 4.01 2.99
CA ALA A 542 14.52 5.18 3.74
C ALA A 542 14.10 4.69 5.13
N VAL A 543 14.99 4.83 6.11
CA VAL A 543 14.71 4.58 7.53
C VAL A 543 13.60 5.52 7.97
N LEU A 544 12.55 5.03 8.64
CA LEU A 544 11.40 5.83 9.08
C LEU A 544 11.06 5.63 10.57
N VAL A 545 11.90 4.94 11.33
CA VAL A 545 11.68 4.65 12.76
C VAL A 545 11.60 5.92 13.65
N ASP A 546 12.06 7.07 13.15
CA ASP A 546 11.99 8.37 13.84
C ASP A 546 10.72 9.18 13.50
N VAL A 547 9.89 8.69 12.58
CA VAL A 547 8.64 9.33 12.15
C VAL A 547 7.48 8.32 12.16
N GLY A 548 6.26 8.80 12.00
CA GLY A 548 5.06 7.97 12.01
C GLY A 548 3.95 8.60 12.84
N ASP A 549 2.93 7.80 13.10
CA ASP A 549 1.82 8.16 13.98
C ASP A 549 1.42 6.89 14.76
N PRO A 550 1.65 6.84 16.08
CA PRO A 550 1.30 5.68 16.90
C PRO A 550 -0.18 5.25 16.76
N GLY A 551 -1.08 6.20 16.46
CA GLY A 551 -2.51 5.95 16.30
C GLY A 551 -2.98 5.79 14.86
N ASP A 552 -2.12 5.95 13.85
CA ASP A 552 -2.50 5.84 12.44
C ASP A 552 -1.42 5.12 11.62
N ILE A 553 -1.76 3.92 11.15
CA ILE A 553 -0.89 3.09 10.28
C ILE A 553 -0.60 3.77 8.92
N HIS A 554 -1.34 4.84 8.58
CA HIS A 554 -1.16 5.66 7.38
C HIS A 554 -0.69 7.09 7.73
N PRO A 555 0.51 7.28 8.32
CA PRO A 555 0.96 8.59 8.77
C PRO A 555 0.94 9.61 7.63
N LYS A 556 0.38 10.80 7.88
CA LYS A 556 0.11 11.79 6.83
C LYS A 556 1.37 12.47 6.28
N ASP A 557 2.50 12.39 6.99
CA ASP A 557 3.79 12.83 6.47
C ASP A 557 4.26 11.87 5.36
N LYS A 558 4.03 12.28 4.12
CA LYS A 558 4.56 11.63 2.91
C LYS A 558 5.77 12.37 2.34
N ARG A 559 6.19 13.47 2.95
CA ARG A 559 7.34 14.28 2.53
C ARG A 559 8.64 13.61 2.95
N THR A 560 8.75 13.24 4.23
CA THR A 560 9.96 12.61 4.78
C THR A 560 10.37 11.34 4.02
N PRO A 561 9.49 10.34 3.79
CA PRO A 561 9.84 9.17 3.00
C PRO A 561 10.24 9.51 1.57
N ALA A 562 9.50 10.38 0.89
CA ALA A 562 9.83 10.79 -0.49
C ALA A 562 11.20 11.47 -0.59
N HIS A 563 11.51 12.36 0.35
CA HIS A 563 12.78 13.06 0.42
C HIS A 563 13.95 12.09 0.65
N ARG A 564 13.82 11.18 1.61
CA ARG A 564 14.85 10.16 1.91
C ARG A 564 15.08 9.23 0.73
N LEU A 565 14.01 8.78 0.05
CA LEU A 565 14.11 8.00 -1.18
C LEU A 565 14.80 8.78 -2.31
N CYS A 566 14.50 10.07 -2.48
CA CYS A 566 15.14 10.91 -3.51
C CYS A 566 16.65 11.01 -3.28
N ARG A 567 17.08 11.27 -2.04
CA ARG A 567 18.52 11.32 -1.69
C ARG A 567 19.21 9.98 -1.92
N ALA A 568 18.54 8.88 -1.57
CA ALA A 568 19.04 7.53 -1.86
C ALA A 568 19.16 7.29 -3.37
N ALA A 569 18.17 7.69 -4.18
CA ALA A 569 18.24 7.58 -5.63
C ALA A 569 19.41 8.37 -6.23
N LEU A 570 19.63 9.61 -5.78
CA LEU A 570 20.77 10.43 -6.22
C LEU A 570 22.10 9.70 -6.01
N ASN A 571 22.30 9.02 -4.89
CA ASN A 571 23.53 8.27 -4.64
C ASN A 571 23.61 6.93 -5.38
N ILE A 572 22.55 6.13 -5.30
CA ILE A 572 22.53 4.73 -5.76
C ILE A 572 22.32 4.63 -7.27
N ALA A 573 21.37 5.38 -7.84
CA ALA A 573 21.05 5.33 -9.27
C ALA A 573 21.91 6.30 -10.10
N TYR A 574 22.23 7.47 -9.53
CA TYR A 574 22.90 8.56 -10.27
C TYR A 574 24.33 8.85 -9.81
N GLY A 575 24.87 8.07 -8.85
CA GLY A 575 26.27 8.14 -8.45
C GLY A 575 26.69 9.44 -7.72
N ARG A 576 25.73 10.26 -7.26
CA ARG A 576 26.01 11.53 -6.55
C ARG A 576 26.57 11.28 -5.15
N LYS A 577 27.90 11.31 -5.03
CA LYS A 577 28.63 11.09 -3.77
C LYS A 577 28.69 12.30 -2.85
N ASP A 578 28.28 13.46 -3.34
CA ASP A 578 28.15 14.71 -2.60
C ASP A 578 26.86 14.80 -1.76
N VAL A 579 25.93 13.86 -1.92
CA VAL A 579 24.66 13.83 -1.20
C VAL A 579 24.77 12.90 0.01
N VAL A 580 24.54 13.44 1.21
CA VAL A 580 24.32 12.62 2.43
C VAL A 580 22.97 11.92 2.27
N TRP A 581 22.94 10.61 2.05
CA TRP A 581 21.71 9.93 1.62
C TRP A 581 21.14 8.95 2.66
N SER A 582 21.90 8.68 3.71
CA SER A 582 21.51 7.77 4.79
C SER A 582 21.92 8.33 6.16
N GLY A 583 21.20 7.89 7.19
CA GLY A 583 21.60 8.09 8.58
C GLY A 583 22.74 7.13 8.99
N PRO A 584 23.16 7.14 10.26
CA PRO A 584 24.22 6.25 10.75
C PRO A 584 23.93 4.78 10.45
N THR A 585 24.91 4.07 9.87
CA THR A 585 24.81 2.63 9.56
C THR A 585 25.86 1.86 10.34
N LEU A 586 25.45 0.83 11.07
CA LEU A 586 26.35 0.01 11.88
C LEU A 586 27.32 -0.77 10.98
N GLU A 587 28.63 -0.59 11.18
CA GLU A 587 29.69 -1.28 10.43
C GLU A 587 30.37 -2.37 11.26
N ARG A 588 30.56 -2.13 12.55
CA ARG A 588 31.28 -3.05 13.44
C ARG A 588 30.76 -3.02 14.86
N ILE A 589 30.75 -4.18 15.50
CA ILE A 589 30.53 -4.35 16.95
C ILE A 589 31.80 -4.96 17.55
N THR A 590 32.25 -4.45 18.69
CA THR A 590 33.35 -5.04 19.46
C THR A 590 33.00 -5.10 20.94
N ALA A 591 33.01 -6.29 21.52
CA ALA A 591 32.88 -6.47 22.97
C ALA A 591 34.25 -6.30 23.63
N LYS A 592 34.36 -5.38 24.60
CA LYS A 592 35.60 -5.15 25.35
C LYS A 592 35.30 -4.64 26.75
N ASN A 593 35.91 -5.26 27.76
CA ASN A 593 35.87 -4.80 29.16
C ASN A 593 34.44 -4.54 29.68
N GLY A 594 33.50 -5.43 29.40
CA GLY A 594 32.09 -5.28 29.81
C GLY A 594 31.29 -4.23 29.05
N THR A 595 31.80 -3.76 27.90
CA THR A 595 31.11 -2.79 27.03
C THR A 595 30.97 -3.33 25.61
N LEU A 596 29.93 -2.87 24.90
CA LEU A 596 29.83 -3.00 23.44
C LEU A 596 30.22 -1.67 22.80
N VAL A 597 31.21 -1.70 21.92
CA VAL A 597 31.60 -0.56 21.07
C VAL A 597 31.02 -0.80 19.69
N LEU A 598 30.09 0.08 19.29
CA LEU A 598 29.46 0.10 17.98
C LEU A 598 30.14 1.17 17.13
N GLU A 599 30.58 0.82 15.92
CA GLU A 599 31.17 1.75 14.97
C GLU A 599 30.22 1.97 13.80
N PHE A 600 30.02 3.23 13.42
CA PHE A 600 29.05 3.62 12.40
C PHE A 600 29.70 4.31 11.20
N GLY A 601 29.26 3.89 10.01
CA GLY A 601 29.37 4.65 8.78
C GLY A 601 28.23 5.67 8.64
N ASN A 602 28.20 6.40 7.52
CA ASN A 602 27.19 7.42 7.21
C ASN A 602 26.97 8.47 8.34
N ALA A 603 28.04 8.73 9.10
CA ALA A 603 28.09 9.70 10.20
C ALA A 603 28.50 11.11 9.70
N ALA A 604 27.87 11.58 8.62
CA ALA A 604 28.13 12.93 8.10
C ALA A 604 27.86 13.98 9.19
N GLY A 605 28.79 14.90 9.42
CA GLY A 605 28.71 15.85 10.54
C GLY A 605 28.93 15.24 11.93
N GLY A 606 29.34 13.97 12.03
CA GLY A 606 29.50 13.22 13.29
C GLY A 606 28.20 12.57 13.76
N LEU A 607 28.27 11.75 14.83
CA LEU A 607 27.09 11.19 15.48
C LEU A 607 26.51 12.18 16.49
N VAL A 608 25.18 12.27 16.54
CA VAL A 608 24.44 13.17 17.43
C VAL A 608 23.38 12.40 18.21
N ALA A 609 23.29 12.68 19.52
CA ALA A 609 22.18 12.28 20.36
C ALA A 609 21.10 13.37 20.34
N LYS A 610 20.10 13.23 19.47
CA LYS A 610 18.97 14.16 19.35
C LYS A 610 18.19 14.15 20.67
N GLY A 611 17.92 15.34 21.21
CA GLY A 611 17.35 15.49 22.56
C GLY A 611 18.38 15.47 23.71
N GLY A 612 19.68 15.39 23.40
CA GLY A 612 20.77 15.53 24.38
C GLY A 612 21.11 14.26 25.16
N ARG A 613 20.33 13.19 25.02
CA ARG A 613 20.56 11.89 25.66
C ARG A 613 20.53 10.79 24.61
N LEU A 614 21.48 9.86 24.69
CA LEU A 614 21.45 8.65 23.88
C LEU A 614 20.51 7.64 24.54
N ALA A 615 19.50 7.21 23.80
CA ALA A 615 18.40 6.35 24.24
C ALA A 615 18.03 5.32 23.15
N GLY A 616 17.20 4.34 23.52
CA GLY A 616 16.71 3.31 22.60
C GLY A 616 17.67 2.14 22.38
N PHE A 617 18.82 2.09 23.08
CA PHE A 617 19.74 0.97 23.03
C PHE A 617 19.46 -0.05 24.14
N ALA A 618 19.36 -1.31 23.77
CA ALA A 618 19.31 -2.43 24.71
C ALA A 618 20.42 -3.43 24.41
N ILE A 619 21.02 -4.00 25.45
CA ILE A 619 22.08 -5.01 25.33
C ILE A 619 21.71 -6.29 26.09
N ALA A 620 22.28 -7.40 25.66
CA ALA A 620 22.15 -8.69 26.33
C ALA A 620 23.46 -9.48 26.26
N GLY A 621 23.62 -10.45 27.16
CA GLY A 621 24.62 -11.51 27.03
C GLY A 621 24.18 -12.59 26.04
N GLU A 622 24.83 -13.75 26.10
CA GLU A 622 24.48 -14.90 25.25
C GLU A 622 23.05 -15.40 25.50
N ASP A 623 22.52 -15.23 26.71
CA ASP A 623 21.17 -15.61 27.12
C ASP A 623 20.05 -14.85 26.38
N GLY A 624 20.37 -13.73 25.73
CA GLY A 624 19.39 -12.91 25.01
C GLY A 624 18.40 -12.16 25.89
N ARG A 625 18.68 -12.02 27.20
CA ARG A 625 17.84 -11.21 28.11
C ARG A 625 18.25 -9.74 27.99
N TYR A 626 17.51 -8.99 27.18
CA TYR A 626 17.80 -7.58 26.93
C TYR A 626 17.46 -6.70 28.13
N VAL A 627 18.35 -5.76 28.42
CA VAL A 627 18.15 -4.65 29.36
C VAL A 627 18.53 -3.34 28.67
N TRP A 628 17.94 -2.22 29.09
CA TRP A 628 18.32 -0.90 28.59
C TRP A 628 19.79 -0.62 28.91
N ALA A 629 20.52 -0.06 27.95
CA ALA A 629 21.94 0.25 28.10
C ALA A 629 22.19 1.73 28.31
N ASP A 630 23.17 2.06 29.14
CA ASP A 630 23.76 3.39 29.18
C ASP A 630 24.69 3.54 27.98
N GLY A 631 24.54 4.64 27.24
CA GLY A 631 25.26 4.88 26.01
C GLY A 631 25.93 6.25 25.96
N ARG A 632 27.11 6.32 25.34
CA ARG A 632 27.79 7.58 25.00
C ARG A 632 28.35 7.55 23.59
N ILE A 633 28.42 8.72 22.97
CA ILE A 633 29.04 8.93 21.66
C ILE A 633 30.53 9.26 21.85
N ASP A 634 31.40 8.60 21.08
CA ASP A 634 32.85 8.84 21.01
C ASP A 634 33.30 8.83 19.53
N GLY A 635 33.25 10.01 18.91
CA GLY A 635 33.45 10.16 17.47
C GLY A 635 32.34 9.47 16.68
N ASN A 636 32.72 8.55 15.79
CA ASN A 636 31.77 7.73 15.02
C ASN A 636 31.36 6.44 15.75
N ARG A 637 31.52 6.40 17.07
CA ARG A 637 31.26 5.21 17.89
C ARG A 637 30.21 5.49 18.94
N VAL A 638 29.41 4.48 19.23
CA VAL A 638 28.56 4.42 20.43
C VAL A 638 29.12 3.35 21.35
N ILE A 639 29.37 3.72 22.61
CA ILE A 639 29.86 2.80 23.64
C ILE A 639 28.70 2.53 24.60
N LEU A 640 28.31 1.27 24.72
CA LEU A 640 27.19 0.79 25.53
C LEU A 640 27.67 -0.07 26.70
N SER A 641 27.01 0.08 27.85
CA SER A 641 27.24 -0.75 29.03
C SER A 641 25.98 -0.86 29.89
N ASN A 642 25.89 -1.94 30.67
CA ASN A 642 24.95 -2.08 31.77
C ASN A 642 25.61 -2.99 32.84
N PRO A 643 25.66 -2.59 34.13
CA PRO A 643 26.27 -3.41 35.19
C PRO A 643 25.66 -4.82 35.36
N GLU A 644 24.40 -5.01 34.98
CA GLU A 644 23.71 -6.30 35.01
C GLU A 644 24.20 -7.26 33.91
N ILE A 645 24.85 -6.73 32.86
CA ILE A 645 25.37 -7.49 31.71
C ILE A 645 26.90 -7.32 31.64
N PRO A 646 27.68 -8.07 32.45
CA PRO A 646 29.14 -7.95 32.48
C PRO A 646 29.84 -8.47 31.21
N CYS A 647 29.16 -9.30 30.42
CA CYS A 647 29.67 -9.87 29.16
C CYS A 647 28.66 -9.64 28.03
N PRO A 648 28.45 -8.39 27.57
CA PRO A 648 27.45 -8.11 26.55
C PRO A 648 27.93 -8.62 25.17
N SER A 649 27.04 -9.26 24.42
CA SER A 649 27.31 -9.82 23.09
C SER A 649 26.23 -9.52 22.05
N LYS A 650 25.06 -9.02 22.48
CA LYS A 650 23.93 -8.66 21.61
C LYS A 650 23.51 -7.22 21.86
N VAL A 651 23.01 -6.56 20.82
CA VAL A 651 22.49 -5.20 20.89
C VAL A 651 21.23 -5.06 20.04
N ARG A 652 20.30 -4.24 20.52
CA ARG A 652 19.12 -3.75 19.80
C ARG A 652 19.10 -2.23 19.88
N TYR A 653 18.65 -1.59 18.80
CA TYR A 653 18.41 -0.15 18.77
C TYR A 653 17.01 0.11 18.25
N ALA A 654 16.27 0.98 18.93
CA ALA A 654 14.91 1.38 18.55
C ALA A 654 14.00 0.17 18.23
N TRP A 655 14.10 -0.87 19.07
CA TRP A 655 13.41 -2.15 18.86
C TRP A 655 12.07 -2.16 19.60
N ASP A 656 11.09 -1.49 19.02
CA ASP A 656 9.71 -1.41 19.50
C ASP A 656 8.80 -1.01 18.32
N ASP A 657 7.50 -0.96 18.54
CA ASP A 657 6.50 -0.50 17.57
C ASP A 657 6.62 1.03 17.37
N ASP A 658 6.62 1.79 18.47
CA ASP A 658 6.94 3.23 18.56
C ASP A 658 8.11 3.50 19.53
N PRO A 659 9.37 3.28 19.12
CA PRO A 659 10.53 3.43 19.98
C PRO A 659 10.94 4.89 20.19
N GLU A 660 11.68 5.16 21.28
CA GLU A 660 12.45 6.39 21.40
C GLU A 660 13.69 6.32 20.47
N VAL A 661 13.80 7.27 19.54
CA VAL A 661 14.91 7.36 18.59
C VAL A 661 15.76 8.57 18.89
N SER A 662 17.06 8.36 19.09
CA SER A 662 17.98 9.42 19.54
C SER A 662 19.27 9.51 18.74
N LEU A 663 19.71 8.45 18.06
CA LEU A 663 20.94 8.46 17.27
C LEU A 663 20.68 8.97 15.84
N PHE A 664 21.33 10.06 15.49
CA PHE A 664 21.33 10.66 14.16
C PHE A 664 22.77 11.00 13.73
N ASN A 665 22.95 11.37 12.47
CA ASN A 665 24.19 12.04 12.06
C ASN A 665 24.01 13.57 12.19
N GLY A 666 25.10 14.34 12.07
CA GLY A 666 25.09 15.79 12.26
C GLY A 666 24.31 16.57 11.19
N GLU A 667 23.97 15.92 10.07
CA GLU A 667 23.22 16.52 8.96
C GLU A 667 21.70 16.26 9.04
N GLY A 668 21.24 15.53 10.06
CA GLY A 668 19.82 15.23 10.29
C GLY A 668 19.41 13.85 9.82
#